data_AF-A0AA96GBP5-F1
#
_entry.id   AF-A0AA96GBP5-F1
#
_cell.length_a   1.000
_cell.length_b   1.000
_cell.length_c   1.000
_cell.angle_alpha   90.00
_cell.angle_beta   90.00
_cell.angle_gamma   90.00
#
_symmetry.space_group_name_H-M   'P 1'
#
loop_
_entity.id
_entity.type
_entity.pdbx_description
1 polymer ?
#
loop_
_entity_poly.entity_id
_entity_poly.type
_entity_poly.pdbx_seq_one_letter_code
_entity_poly.pdbx_strand_id
1 'polypeptide(L)'
;MATALVNIVTLSQEVYDDGQKIASATEETLPGILNKILGTYLGWPLKIRSGYLIDKEKSRSDIFASVIYAAQAGTTAETHGIHADNAAVVIDVYENLDSDKFRDSYARIAKAKRLKKTTAPTLNGVAIQTTTLGIIFALRSTVPLDYIAEELGRLNTSTPSQEWPDMVVVATVGIVNYAVQFPGESLSGHLLPPAPRARDAYTPPMYILIIVRPTGGYTFNSMLGFLIGQLFFFSPGVQLPDMKHVVEGVPNQAITFSGFQYNLNGDLVPVPRQFYNDRYLPPLPVNIEDHSGNLLCTLQFLPWQDGGTILLKGKLPLEGIMPFFTGVDMRRAGKIKRDDYEIAYVLPIKEEDFKAMLVKIRERSKMVVQFPQPKWTIQKVSNEGTSTPFIARLFLGILKLRDVIMSGPDERNKFDTLYDIVLSSLRTARKSTQRITELWQEHSRMVTSGEIARLQNQMIHIEESIDEELRREVEIFVIAAGRTIKEGMQKFTAAAQVDIGFLFQKQAAFEAGLANLEITDPTLADYLQQTRRWSERLQNCRNSIEHKGWILGRVTYSREANTIKAIQPTISGQSVTDFVSFAFDRVACFVEELSAFCVQRQVPEGVTIAEIPLAERPEEAPERFQVTLARGGLPPWQIDYHETLFEET
;
A
#
# COMPACT_ATOMS: atom_id res chain seq x y z
N MET A 1 30.93 49.49 -15.76
CA MET A 1 30.74 48.23 -16.52
C MET A 1 30.04 47.25 -15.61
N ALA A 2 28.72 47.15 -15.73
CA ALA A 2 27.89 46.17 -15.03
C ALA A 2 27.45 45.14 -16.06
N THR A 3 27.98 43.92 -15.95
CA THR A 3 27.65 42.80 -16.83
C THR A 3 26.26 42.29 -16.43
N ALA A 4 25.28 42.42 -17.32
CA ALA A 4 23.96 41.85 -17.14
C ALA A 4 24.07 40.31 -17.14
N LEU A 5 23.80 39.69 -15.98
CA LEU A 5 23.53 38.27 -15.87
C LEU A 5 22.20 37.99 -16.60
N VAL A 6 22.29 37.45 -17.81
CA VAL A 6 21.13 36.87 -18.49
C VAL A 6 20.78 35.60 -17.73
N ASN A 7 19.68 35.62 -16.97
CA ASN A 7 19.11 34.41 -16.38
C ASN A 7 18.67 33.49 -17.51
N ILE A 8 19.43 32.42 -17.77
CA ILE A 8 19.01 31.33 -18.65
C ILE A 8 17.93 30.56 -17.89
N VAL A 9 16.67 30.73 -18.27
CA VAL A 9 15.56 29.95 -17.72
C VAL A 9 15.72 28.50 -18.22
N THR A 10 15.68 27.53 -17.31
CA THR A 10 15.75 26.11 -17.67
C THR A 10 14.38 25.62 -18.16
N LEU A 11 14.35 24.59 -19.01
CA LEU A 11 13.10 23.97 -19.46
C LEU A 11 12.23 23.50 -18.28
N SER A 12 12.85 23.00 -17.20
CA SER A 12 12.14 22.61 -15.98
C SER A 12 11.41 23.79 -15.33
N GLN A 13 12.03 24.98 -15.29
CA GLN A 13 11.40 26.19 -14.77
C GLN A 13 10.28 26.68 -15.69
N GLU A 14 10.45 26.63 -17.01
CA GLU A 14 9.39 27.01 -17.96
C GLU A 14 8.15 26.12 -17.79
N VAL A 15 8.34 24.80 -17.69
CA VAL A 15 7.26 23.85 -17.46
C VAL A 15 6.57 24.09 -16.11
N TYR A 16 7.33 24.43 -15.07
CA TYR A 16 6.77 24.79 -13.77
C TYR A 16 5.90 26.05 -13.85
N ASP A 17 6.40 27.12 -14.49
CA ASP A 17 5.68 28.39 -14.65
C ASP A 17 4.41 28.23 -15.49
N ASP A 18 4.45 27.38 -16.52
CA ASP A 18 3.28 27.04 -17.32
C ASP A 18 2.27 26.19 -16.54
N GLY A 19 2.74 25.28 -15.68
CA GLY A 19 1.89 24.57 -14.72
C GLY A 19 1.14 25.53 -13.79
N GLN A 20 1.82 26.57 -13.29
CA GLN A 20 1.19 27.61 -12.48
C GLN A 20 0.11 28.39 -13.23
N LYS A 21 0.37 28.75 -14.50
CA LYS A 21 -0.62 29.44 -15.35
C LYS A 21 -1.85 28.59 -15.57
N ILE A 22 -1.68 27.28 -15.83
CA ILE A 22 -2.80 26.34 -15.96
C ILE A 22 -3.58 26.25 -14.65
N ALA A 23 -2.89 26.07 -13.52
CA ALA A 23 -3.52 25.97 -12.20
C ALA A 23 -4.31 27.23 -11.80
N SER A 24 -4.00 28.38 -12.40
CA SER A 24 -4.68 29.66 -12.16
C SER A 24 -5.85 29.95 -13.11
N ALA A 25 -6.14 29.03 -14.04
CA ALA A 25 -7.25 29.19 -14.98
C ALA A 25 -8.63 29.03 -14.31
N THR A 26 -9.68 29.34 -15.06
CA THR A 26 -11.09 29.10 -14.71
C THR A 26 -11.70 28.09 -15.67
N GLU A 27 -12.88 27.54 -15.38
CA GLU A 27 -13.58 26.62 -16.30
C GLU A 27 -13.64 27.13 -17.75
N GLU A 28 -13.97 28.42 -17.94
CA GLU A 28 -14.10 29.04 -19.27
C GLU A 28 -12.75 29.20 -19.99
N THR A 29 -11.67 29.50 -19.25
CA THR A 29 -10.38 29.86 -19.85
C THR A 29 -9.43 28.66 -19.96
N LEU A 30 -9.67 27.61 -19.18
CA LEU A 30 -8.80 26.46 -19.05
C LEU A 30 -8.56 25.72 -20.37
N PRO A 31 -9.58 25.37 -21.20
CA PRO A 31 -9.32 24.73 -22.49
C PRO A 31 -8.40 25.55 -23.40
N GLY A 32 -8.58 26.87 -23.43
CA GLY A 32 -7.78 27.78 -24.25
C GLY A 32 -6.33 27.88 -23.76
N ILE A 33 -6.14 28.05 -22.45
CA ILE A 33 -4.82 28.12 -21.82
C ILE A 33 -4.07 26.79 -21.99
N LEU A 34 -4.73 25.67 -21.71
CA LEU A 34 -4.15 24.33 -21.83
C LEU A 34 -3.70 24.05 -23.26
N ASN A 35 -4.54 24.33 -24.27
CA ASN A 35 -4.20 24.12 -25.68
C ASN A 35 -3.03 25.01 -26.12
N LYS A 36 -3.01 26.28 -25.68
CA LYS A 36 -1.94 27.21 -26.00
C LYS A 36 -0.60 26.74 -25.43
N ILE A 37 -0.58 26.35 -24.16
CA ILE A 37 0.63 25.91 -23.46
C ILE A 37 1.10 24.57 -24.01
N LEU A 38 0.26 23.55 -24.10
CA LEU A 38 0.67 22.27 -24.68
C LEU A 38 1.20 22.46 -26.11
N GLY A 39 0.59 23.36 -26.89
CA GLY A 39 1.02 23.68 -28.25
C GLY A 39 2.44 24.24 -28.37
N THR A 40 3.04 24.81 -27.32
CA THR A 40 4.44 25.29 -27.36
C THR A 40 5.44 24.15 -27.32
N TYR A 41 5.05 22.98 -26.79
CA TYR A 41 5.89 21.80 -26.64
C TYR A 41 5.72 20.77 -27.77
N LEU A 42 4.81 21.01 -28.72
CA LEU A 42 4.53 20.09 -29.82
C LEU A 42 5.29 20.49 -31.10
N GLY A 43 6.14 19.58 -31.59
CA GLY A 43 6.77 19.69 -32.90
C GLY A 43 5.85 19.26 -34.05
N TRP A 44 6.16 19.71 -35.27
CA TRP A 44 5.49 19.19 -36.48
C TRP A 44 5.72 17.67 -36.62
N PRO A 45 4.69 16.86 -36.93
CA PRO A 45 3.36 17.22 -37.47
C PRO A 45 2.23 17.35 -36.44
N LEU A 46 2.53 17.37 -35.14
CA LEU A 46 1.51 17.38 -34.10
C LEU A 46 0.80 18.74 -34.01
N LYS A 47 -0.51 18.70 -33.82
CA LYS A 47 -1.39 19.84 -33.61
C LYS A 47 -2.32 19.56 -32.43
N ILE A 48 -2.87 20.62 -31.87
CA ILE A 48 -3.76 20.57 -30.71
C ILE A 48 -4.93 21.53 -30.90
N ARG A 49 -6.15 21.07 -30.60
CA ARG A 49 -7.37 21.91 -30.56
C ARG A 49 -8.48 21.21 -29.78
N SER A 50 -9.49 21.96 -29.35
CA SER A 50 -10.77 21.39 -28.92
C SER A 50 -11.54 20.77 -30.09
N GLY A 51 -12.24 19.67 -29.87
CA GLY A 51 -13.02 19.00 -30.91
C GLY A 51 -13.46 17.59 -30.55
N TYR A 52 -14.20 16.95 -31.45
CA TYR A 52 -14.60 15.55 -31.33
C TYR A 52 -13.83 14.68 -32.32
N LEU A 53 -13.75 13.38 -32.02
CA LEU A 53 -13.19 12.36 -32.90
C LEU A 53 -14.28 11.73 -33.77
N ILE A 54 -13.92 11.36 -35.01
CA ILE A 54 -14.79 10.63 -35.93
C ILE A 54 -14.02 9.49 -36.58
N ASP A 55 -14.63 8.30 -36.66
CA ASP A 55 -14.06 7.18 -37.41
C ASP A 55 -14.58 7.11 -38.85
N LYS A 56 -14.06 6.14 -39.61
CA LYS A 56 -14.46 5.89 -41.01
C LYS A 56 -15.92 5.48 -41.16
N GLU A 57 -16.53 4.96 -40.11
CA GLU A 57 -17.94 4.56 -40.05
C GLU A 57 -18.85 5.72 -39.61
N LYS A 58 -18.28 6.93 -39.45
CA LYS A 58 -18.95 8.15 -38.99
C LYS A 58 -19.45 8.09 -37.54
N SER A 59 -18.98 7.12 -36.75
CA SER A 59 -19.19 7.11 -35.31
C SER A 59 -18.41 8.29 -34.70
N ARG A 60 -19.01 8.95 -33.72
CA ARG A 60 -18.46 10.17 -33.11
C ARG A 60 -18.23 9.98 -31.63
N SER A 61 -17.12 10.50 -31.12
CA SER A 61 -16.96 10.76 -29.70
C SER A 61 -17.72 12.02 -29.29
N ASP A 62 -17.71 12.31 -27.99
CA ASP A 62 -18.08 13.63 -27.48
C ASP A 62 -16.98 14.66 -27.81
N ILE A 63 -17.28 15.95 -27.58
CA ILE A 63 -16.32 17.03 -27.75
C ILE A 63 -15.36 17.02 -26.55
N PHE A 64 -14.07 17.09 -26.80
CA PHE A 64 -13.03 17.24 -25.78
C PHE A 64 -12.45 18.65 -25.81
N ALA A 65 -12.05 19.14 -24.63
CA ALA A 65 -11.42 20.43 -24.46
C ALA A 65 -10.06 20.49 -25.18
N SER A 66 -9.35 19.36 -25.24
CA SER A 66 -8.08 19.25 -25.96
C SER A 66 -7.94 17.91 -26.65
N VAL A 67 -7.55 17.93 -27.92
CA VAL A 67 -7.22 16.76 -28.73
C VAL A 67 -5.87 17.02 -29.40
N ILE A 68 -4.90 16.14 -29.14
CA ILE A 68 -3.60 16.15 -29.84
C ILE A 68 -3.66 15.15 -30.99
N TYR A 69 -3.32 15.61 -32.19
CA TYR A 69 -3.43 14.81 -33.41
C TYR A 69 -2.31 15.14 -34.41
N ALA A 70 -1.99 14.18 -35.29
CA ALA A 70 -1.08 14.41 -36.40
C ALA A 70 -1.82 15.07 -37.58
N ALA A 71 -1.35 16.23 -38.04
CA ALA A 71 -1.90 16.90 -39.22
C ALA A 71 -1.36 16.29 -40.52
N GLN A 72 -2.19 16.24 -41.56
CA GLN A 72 -1.76 15.83 -42.89
C GLN A 72 -1.19 17.03 -43.67
N ALA A 73 -0.08 16.83 -44.36
CA ALA A 73 0.56 17.88 -45.17
C ALA A 73 -0.41 18.39 -46.26
N GLY A 74 -0.60 19.71 -46.33
CA GLY A 74 -1.45 20.35 -47.35
C GLY A 74 -2.94 20.45 -47.03
N THR A 75 -3.41 20.01 -45.85
CA THR A 75 -4.80 20.21 -45.42
C THR A 75 -4.96 21.56 -44.69
N THR A 76 -5.76 22.47 -45.26
CA THR A 76 -6.16 23.73 -44.60
C THR A 76 -7.33 23.49 -43.63
N ALA A 77 -7.25 24.11 -42.45
CA ALA A 77 -8.23 24.15 -41.35
C ALA A 77 -9.59 23.49 -41.63
N GLU A 78 -9.70 22.19 -41.37
CA GLU A 78 -10.97 21.49 -41.47
C GLU A 78 -11.91 21.89 -40.32
N THR A 79 -13.02 22.54 -40.65
CA THR A 79 -14.20 22.78 -39.80
C THR A 79 -14.95 21.49 -39.41
N HIS A 80 -14.33 20.33 -39.62
CA HIS A 80 -14.91 19.00 -39.39
C HIS A 80 -14.12 18.26 -38.28
N GLY A 81 -14.75 17.24 -37.68
CA GLY A 81 -14.18 16.46 -36.58
C GLY A 81 -12.82 15.83 -36.92
N ILE A 82 -12.04 15.50 -35.89
CA ILE A 82 -10.69 14.96 -36.03
C ILE A 82 -10.79 13.47 -36.34
N HIS A 83 -10.16 12.99 -37.41
CA HIS A 83 -10.21 11.57 -37.74
C HIS A 83 -9.52 10.73 -36.66
N ALA A 84 -10.16 9.65 -36.20
CA ALA A 84 -9.67 8.82 -35.11
C ALA A 84 -8.27 8.23 -35.36
N ASP A 85 -7.94 7.91 -36.62
CA ASP A 85 -6.59 7.46 -37.03
C ASP A 85 -5.48 8.47 -36.68
N ASN A 86 -5.80 9.77 -36.69
CA ASN A 86 -4.82 10.83 -36.48
C ASN A 86 -4.75 11.26 -35.01
N ALA A 87 -5.72 10.88 -34.18
CA ALA A 87 -5.81 11.31 -32.80
C ALA A 87 -4.87 10.50 -31.89
N ALA A 88 -3.91 11.19 -31.29
CA ALA A 88 -2.94 10.63 -30.36
C ALA A 88 -3.47 10.67 -28.93
N VAL A 89 -4.12 11.78 -28.55
CA VAL A 89 -4.55 12.05 -27.18
C VAL A 89 -5.88 12.79 -27.18
N VAL A 90 -6.77 12.44 -26.25
CA VAL A 90 -7.92 13.25 -25.84
C VAL A 90 -7.79 13.61 -24.37
N ILE A 91 -8.07 14.88 -24.03
CA ILE A 91 -8.06 15.38 -22.67
C ILE A 91 -9.43 15.99 -22.39
N ASP A 92 -10.11 15.40 -21.42
CA ASP A 92 -11.34 15.95 -20.86
C ASP A 92 -11.01 16.81 -19.64
N VAL A 93 -11.70 17.92 -19.47
CA VAL A 93 -11.23 19.01 -18.62
C VAL A 93 -12.35 19.53 -17.73
N TYR A 94 -12.04 19.74 -16.45
CA TYR A 94 -12.96 20.28 -15.45
C TYR A 94 -12.27 21.32 -14.56
N GLU A 95 -13.03 22.27 -14.02
CA GLU A 95 -12.52 23.10 -12.92
C GLU A 95 -12.50 22.29 -11.61
N ASN A 96 -13.64 21.67 -11.27
CA ASN A 96 -13.81 20.86 -10.06
C ASN A 96 -14.26 19.44 -10.43
N LEU A 97 -13.44 18.44 -10.14
CA LEU A 97 -13.74 17.03 -10.32
C LEU A 97 -14.46 16.47 -9.08
N ASP A 98 -15.65 15.92 -9.31
CA ASP A 98 -16.41 15.14 -8.34
C ASP A 98 -16.60 13.70 -8.88
N SER A 99 -17.24 12.83 -8.09
CA SER A 99 -17.44 11.43 -8.46
C SER A 99 -18.27 11.25 -9.74
N ASP A 100 -19.27 12.10 -9.96
CA ASP A 100 -20.15 12.00 -11.12
C ASP A 100 -19.43 12.44 -12.39
N LYS A 101 -18.74 13.58 -12.36
CA LYS A 101 -17.90 14.05 -13.46
C LYS A 101 -16.78 13.07 -13.78
N PHE A 102 -16.19 12.44 -12.77
CA PHE A 102 -15.19 11.39 -13.00
C PHE A 102 -15.78 10.22 -13.80
N ARG A 103 -16.95 9.71 -13.41
CA ARG A 103 -17.64 8.61 -14.12
C ARG A 103 -18.06 9.01 -15.53
N ASP A 104 -18.57 10.22 -15.71
CA ASP A 104 -18.96 10.75 -17.03
C ASP A 104 -17.75 10.89 -17.95
N SER A 105 -16.65 11.43 -17.43
CA SER A 105 -15.40 11.59 -18.19
C SER A 105 -14.77 10.26 -18.56
N TYR A 106 -14.78 9.29 -17.62
CA TYR A 106 -14.38 7.92 -17.87
C TYR A 106 -15.17 7.32 -19.06
N ALA A 107 -16.50 7.47 -19.06
CA ALA A 107 -17.35 6.96 -20.14
C ALA A 107 -17.10 7.67 -21.48
N ARG A 108 -16.87 8.98 -21.47
CA ARG A 108 -16.54 9.77 -22.68
C ARG A 108 -15.20 9.34 -23.28
N ILE A 109 -14.19 9.13 -22.45
CA ILE A 109 -12.88 8.60 -22.89
C ILE A 109 -13.02 7.19 -23.46
N ALA A 110 -13.76 6.31 -22.80
CA ALA A 110 -14.03 4.96 -23.31
C ALA A 110 -14.66 5.00 -24.71
N LYS A 111 -15.66 5.87 -24.92
CA LYS A 111 -16.30 6.09 -26.23
C LYS A 111 -15.32 6.58 -27.29
N ALA A 112 -14.40 7.47 -26.94
CA ALA A 112 -13.36 7.95 -27.86
C ALA A 112 -12.34 6.86 -28.22
N LYS A 113 -11.95 6.04 -27.25
CA LYS A 113 -11.02 4.91 -27.42
C LYS A 113 -11.64 3.75 -28.22
N ARG A 114 -12.96 3.58 -28.18
CA ARG A 114 -13.71 2.55 -28.93
C ARG A 114 -13.83 2.85 -30.44
N LEU A 115 -13.59 4.10 -30.86
CA LEU A 115 -13.68 4.47 -32.28
C LEU A 115 -12.76 3.60 -33.14
N LYS A 116 -13.28 3.12 -34.27
CA LYS A 116 -12.52 2.20 -35.13
C LYS A 116 -11.37 2.93 -35.79
N LYS A 117 -10.17 2.39 -35.59
CA LYS A 117 -8.95 2.84 -36.26
C LYS A 117 -8.53 1.84 -37.32
N THR A 118 -7.84 2.35 -38.33
CA THR A 118 -7.11 1.53 -39.28
C THR A 118 -6.00 0.75 -38.60
N THR A 119 -5.72 -0.43 -39.15
CA THR A 119 -4.58 -1.23 -38.73
C THR A 119 -3.30 -0.41 -38.85
N ALA A 120 -2.57 -0.28 -37.75
CA ALA A 120 -1.33 0.47 -37.71
C ALA A 120 -0.31 -0.12 -38.72
N PRO A 121 0.37 0.72 -39.51
CA PRO A 121 1.47 0.25 -40.33
C PRO A 121 2.63 -0.22 -39.44
N THR A 122 3.34 -1.24 -39.90
CA THR A 122 4.60 -1.69 -39.29
C THR A 122 5.76 -0.90 -39.91
N LEU A 123 6.52 -0.20 -39.07
CA LEU A 123 7.74 0.50 -39.47
C LEU A 123 8.95 -0.27 -38.94
N ASN A 124 9.82 -0.76 -39.83
CA ASN A 124 11.00 -1.57 -39.47
C ASN A 124 10.69 -2.76 -38.53
N GLY A 125 9.53 -3.41 -38.70
CA GLY A 125 9.10 -4.53 -37.86
C GLY A 125 8.48 -4.13 -36.52
N VAL A 126 8.38 -2.84 -36.20
CA VAL A 126 7.71 -2.32 -35.00
C VAL A 126 6.33 -1.78 -35.39
N ALA A 127 5.27 -2.22 -34.72
CA ALA A 127 3.94 -1.65 -34.91
C ALA A 127 3.93 -0.21 -34.39
N ILE A 128 3.51 0.75 -35.23
CA ILE A 128 3.34 2.13 -34.79
C ILE A 128 2.18 2.20 -33.79
N GLN A 129 2.35 2.98 -32.73
CA GLN A 129 1.29 3.21 -31.77
C GLN A 129 0.17 4.04 -32.41
N THR A 130 -1.04 3.48 -32.50
CA THR A 130 -2.22 4.24 -32.95
C THR A 130 -3.30 4.33 -31.88
N THR A 131 -3.11 3.75 -30.68
CA THR A 131 -4.07 3.85 -29.58
C THR A 131 -4.22 5.31 -29.13
N THR A 132 -5.45 5.82 -29.03
CA THR A 132 -5.72 7.14 -28.44
C THR A 132 -5.44 7.05 -26.94
N LEU A 133 -4.63 7.95 -26.39
CA LEU A 133 -4.47 8.12 -24.94
C LEU A 133 -5.58 9.02 -24.40
N GLY A 134 -6.17 8.68 -23.26
CA GLY A 134 -7.21 9.46 -22.59
C GLY A 134 -6.75 10.03 -21.25
N ILE A 135 -6.88 11.33 -21.06
CA ILE A 135 -6.59 12.02 -19.80
C ILE A 135 -7.84 12.72 -19.27
N ILE A 136 -8.08 12.58 -17.98
CA ILE A 136 -9.03 13.42 -17.23
C ILE A 136 -8.20 14.47 -16.50
N PHE A 137 -8.40 15.74 -16.81
CA PHE A 137 -7.69 16.86 -16.20
C PHE A 137 -8.65 17.72 -15.39
N ALA A 138 -8.27 18.07 -14.17
CA ALA A 138 -9.01 19.00 -13.35
C ALA A 138 -8.10 20.00 -12.64
N LEU A 139 -8.60 21.20 -12.35
CA LEU A 139 -7.86 22.16 -11.52
C LEU A 139 -7.91 21.75 -10.04
N ARG A 140 -9.08 21.30 -9.60
CA ARG A 140 -9.38 20.92 -8.22
C ARG A 140 -10.19 19.63 -8.20
N SER A 141 -10.21 18.97 -7.05
CA SER A 141 -11.09 17.84 -6.78
C SER A 141 -11.89 18.13 -5.53
N THR A 142 -13.19 17.82 -5.54
CA THR A 142 -14.06 17.91 -4.37
C THR A 142 -14.04 16.63 -3.54
N VAL A 143 -13.43 15.56 -4.08
CA VAL A 143 -13.22 14.28 -3.40
C VAL A 143 -11.72 13.96 -3.34
N PRO A 144 -11.25 13.26 -2.29
CA PRO A 144 -9.89 12.72 -2.23
C PRO A 144 -9.48 11.93 -3.48
N LEU A 145 -8.21 12.05 -3.89
CA LEU A 145 -7.67 11.26 -5.01
C LEU A 145 -7.68 9.75 -4.71
N ASP A 146 -7.66 9.37 -3.43
CA ASP A 146 -7.80 8.00 -2.95
C ASP A 146 -9.13 7.39 -3.43
N TYR A 147 -10.24 8.11 -3.24
CA TYR A 147 -11.55 7.68 -3.75
C TYR A 147 -11.59 7.62 -5.28
N ILE A 148 -10.92 8.54 -5.97
CA ILE A 148 -10.80 8.49 -7.44
C ILE A 148 -10.03 7.23 -7.88
N ALA A 149 -8.96 6.85 -7.17
CA ALA A 149 -8.17 5.66 -7.46
C ALA A 149 -8.97 4.35 -7.20
N GLU A 150 -9.72 4.29 -6.10
CA GLU A 150 -10.62 3.17 -5.80
C GLU A 150 -11.73 3.03 -6.84
N GLU A 151 -12.39 4.15 -7.18
CA GLU A 151 -13.45 4.20 -8.17
C GLU A 151 -12.93 3.83 -9.57
N LEU A 152 -11.70 4.26 -9.92
CA LEU A 152 -11.02 3.83 -11.14
C LEU A 152 -10.84 2.30 -11.16
N GLY A 153 -10.37 1.70 -10.06
CA GLY A 153 -10.23 0.24 -9.93
C GLY A 153 -11.56 -0.50 -10.07
N ARG A 154 -12.63 0.04 -9.47
CA ARG A 154 -13.99 -0.49 -9.58
C ARG A 154 -14.50 -0.46 -11.02
N LEU A 155 -14.36 0.67 -11.72
CA LEU A 155 -14.79 0.82 -13.11
C LEU A 155 -13.98 -0.09 -14.05
N ASN A 156 -12.66 -0.17 -13.85
CA ASN A 156 -11.75 -0.99 -14.62
C ASN A 156 -12.11 -2.48 -14.59
N THR A 157 -12.64 -2.98 -13.46
CA THR A 157 -13.08 -4.37 -13.33
C THR A 157 -14.24 -4.72 -14.28
N SER A 158 -15.01 -3.73 -14.71
CA SER A 158 -16.19 -3.91 -15.58
C SER A 158 -16.00 -3.39 -17.01
N THR A 159 -14.85 -2.80 -17.30
CA THR A 159 -14.56 -2.14 -18.59
C THR A 159 -13.36 -2.81 -19.25
N PRO A 160 -13.37 -3.06 -20.56
CA PRO A 160 -12.19 -3.57 -21.26
C PRO A 160 -11.00 -2.60 -21.16
N SER A 161 -9.79 -3.14 -20.92
CA SER A 161 -8.59 -2.32 -20.66
C SER A 161 -8.21 -1.32 -21.75
N GLN A 162 -8.56 -1.60 -23.00
CA GLN A 162 -8.34 -0.67 -24.11
C GLN A 162 -9.19 0.59 -24.04
N GLU A 163 -10.20 0.64 -23.17
CA GLU A 163 -11.13 1.75 -23.01
C GLU A 163 -10.88 2.59 -21.75
N TRP A 164 -10.01 2.15 -20.84
CA TRP A 164 -9.72 2.86 -19.58
C TRP A 164 -9.11 4.24 -19.84
N PRO A 165 -9.37 5.27 -19.02
CA PRO A 165 -8.54 6.47 -19.02
C PRO A 165 -7.13 6.12 -18.54
N ASP A 166 -6.10 6.75 -19.09
CA ASP A 166 -4.70 6.42 -18.83
C ASP A 166 -4.09 7.24 -17.69
N MET A 167 -4.66 8.41 -17.42
CA MET A 167 -4.24 9.30 -16.34
C MET A 167 -5.38 10.22 -15.90
N VAL A 168 -5.50 10.41 -14.59
CA VAL A 168 -6.26 11.48 -13.97
C VAL A 168 -5.27 12.49 -13.38
N VAL A 169 -5.48 13.77 -13.64
CA VAL A 169 -4.58 14.85 -13.23
C VAL A 169 -5.38 15.89 -12.46
N VAL A 170 -4.94 16.23 -11.25
CA VAL A 170 -5.49 17.36 -10.48
C VAL A 170 -4.39 18.39 -10.26
N ALA A 171 -4.51 19.55 -10.90
CA ALA A 171 -3.43 20.51 -11.18
C ALA A 171 -2.47 20.81 -10.02
N THR A 172 -2.98 20.92 -8.78
CA THR A 172 -2.22 21.32 -7.59
C THR A 172 -2.13 20.22 -6.52
N VAL A 173 -2.47 18.98 -6.88
CA VAL A 173 -2.63 17.89 -5.91
C VAL A 173 -1.76 16.69 -6.29
N GLY A 174 -2.04 16.08 -7.43
CA GLY A 174 -1.39 14.83 -7.81
C GLY A 174 -1.98 14.18 -9.04
N ILE A 175 -1.46 13.00 -9.36
CA ILE A 175 -1.93 12.19 -10.49
C ILE A 175 -2.38 10.81 -10.00
N VAL A 176 -3.37 10.26 -10.69
CA VAL A 176 -3.75 8.84 -10.61
C VAL A 176 -3.47 8.20 -11.96
N ASN A 177 -2.61 7.19 -12.01
CA ASN A 177 -2.33 6.47 -13.24
C ASN A 177 -1.87 5.03 -12.98
N TYR A 178 -1.43 4.35 -14.03
CA TYR A 178 -0.96 2.97 -13.94
C TYR A 178 0.56 2.88 -13.96
N ALA A 179 1.11 2.01 -13.12
CA ALA A 179 2.50 1.59 -13.19
C ALA A 179 2.64 0.10 -13.45
N VAL A 180 3.78 -0.27 -14.03
CA VAL A 180 4.18 -1.64 -14.27
C VAL A 180 5.06 -2.12 -13.12
N GLN A 181 4.80 -3.34 -12.65
CA GLN A 181 5.67 -4.07 -11.75
C GLN A 181 5.94 -5.47 -12.32
N PHE A 182 7.21 -5.84 -12.44
CA PHE A 182 7.60 -7.22 -12.73
C PHE A 182 7.71 -8.03 -11.43
N PRO A 183 7.44 -9.34 -11.46
CA PRO A 183 7.66 -10.21 -10.31
C PRO A 183 9.09 -10.10 -9.78
N GLY A 184 9.22 -9.81 -8.48
CA GLY A 184 10.51 -9.66 -7.80
C GLY A 184 11.11 -8.25 -7.85
N GLU A 185 10.42 -7.26 -8.44
CA GLU A 185 10.89 -5.88 -8.55
C GLU A 185 9.95 -4.88 -7.85
N SER A 186 10.47 -3.69 -7.58
CA SER A 186 9.67 -2.51 -7.26
C SER A 186 8.99 -1.96 -8.52
N LEU A 187 8.21 -0.87 -8.38
CA LEU A 187 7.58 -0.19 -9.51
C LEU A 187 8.63 0.19 -10.57
N SER A 188 8.46 -0.31 -11.80
CA SER A 188 9.44 -0.13 -12.88
C SER A 188 9.23 1.14 -13.70
N GLY A 189 7.97 1.60 -13.85
CA GLY A 189 7.64 2.79 -14.64
C GLY A 189 6.15 2.93 -14.94
N HIS A 190 5.76 4.00 -15.63
CA HIS A 190 4.38 4.22 -16.06
C HIS A 190 3.96 3.25 -17.16
N LEU A 191 2.72 2.77 -17.12
CA LEU A 191 2.14 2.04 -18.25
C LEU A 191 1.64 3.05 -19.29
N LEU A 192 2.25 3.01 -20.47
CA LEU A 192 1.67 3.62 -21.66
C LEU A 192 0.66 2.64 -22.30
N PRO A 193 -0.37 3.13 -23.00
CA PRO A 193 -1.27 2.26 -23.75
C PRO A 193 -0.45 1.30 -24.63
N PRO A 194 -0.74 -0.01 -24.67
CA PRO A 194 -0.03 -0.89 -25.58
C PRO A 194 -0.44 -0.59 -27.03
N ALA A 195 0.47 -0.84 -27.97
CA ALA A 195 0.13 -0.79 -29.39
C ALA A 195 -0.97 -1.81 -29.72
N PRO A 196 -1.89 -1.50 -30.65
CA PRO A 196 -2.89 -2.46 -31.08
C PRO A 196 -2.20 -3.76 -31.52
N ARG A 197 -2.74 -4.91 -31.09
CA ARG A 197 -2.23 -6.25 -31.45
C ARG A 197 -0.84 -6.58 -30.92
N ALA A 198 -0.20 -5.71 -30.14
CA ALA A 198 1.08 -6.02 -29.48
C ALA A 198 1.01 -7.28 -28.60
N ARG A 199 -0.20 -7.65 -28.18
CA ARG A 199 -0.51 -8.78 -27.29
C ARG A 199 -1.01 -10.03 -28.05
N ASP A 200 -1.20 -9.97 -29.37
CA ASP A 200 -1.69 -11.12 -30.16
C ASP A 200 -0.71 -12.31 -30.10
N ALA A 201 0.59 -12.01 -29.94
CA ALA A 201 1.65 -13.01 -29.95
C ALA A 201 2.06 -13.50 -28.55
N TYR A 202 1.74 -12.77 -27.48
CA TYR A 202 2.19 -13.10 -26.13
C TYR A 202 1.41 -12.41 -25.00
N THR A 203 1.51 -12.99 -23.80
CA THR A 203 0.94 -12.46 -22.56
C THR A 203 2.07 -12.04 -21.60
N PRO A 204 2.28 -10.74 -21.33
CA PRO A 204 3.40 -10.29 -20.52
C PRO A 204 3.21 -10.63 -19.02
N PRO A 205 4.26 -11.11 -18.33
CA PRO A 205 4.25 -11.47 -16.92
C PRO A 205 4.45 -10.23 -16.03
N MET A 206 3.49 -9.30 -16.08
CA MET A 206 3.57 -8.03 -15.34
C MET A 206 2.27 -7.71 -14.62
N TYR A 207 2.42 -7.07 -13.47
CA TYR A 207 1.33 -6.48 -12.72
C TYR A 207 1.17 -5.02 -13.14
N ILE A 208 -0.08 -4.60 -13.33
CA ILE A 208 -0.47 -3.22 -13.63
C ILE A 208 -1.14 -2.65 -12.37
N LEU A 209 -0.46 -1.73 -11.70
CA LEU A 209 -0.91 -1.18 -10.43
C LEU A 209 -1.52 0.21 -10.66
N ILE A 210 -2.72 0.42 -10.13
CA ILE A 210 -3.26 1.78 -9.95
C ILE A 210 -2.46 2.43 -8.84
N ILE A 211 -1.95 3.61 -9.15
CA ILE A 211 -1.13 4.36 -8.23
C ILE A 211 -1.53 5.83 -8.19
N VAL A 212 -1.33 6.41 -7.02
CA VAL A 212 -1.48 7.84 -6.77
C VAL A 212 -0.10 8.41 -6.47
N ARG A 213 0.25 9.53 -7.10
CA ARG A 213 1.51 10.25 -6.81
C ARG A 213 1.25 11.67 -6.37
N PRO A 214 1.91 12.15 -5.30
CA PRO A 214 2.00 13.57 -5.04
C PRO A 214 2.82 14.22 -6.14
N THR A 215 2.47 15.46 -6.46
CA THR A 215 3.31 16.33 -7.29
C THR A 215 3.60 17.57 -6.47
N GLY A 216 4.86 18.02 -6.42
CA GLY A 216 5.29 19.11 -5.53
C GLY A 216 4.40 20.36 -5.60
N GLY A 217 4.69 21.28 -6.53
CA GLY A 217 3.89 22.49 -6.71
C GLY A 217 2.69 22.29 -7.65
N TYR A 218 2.92 21.65 -8.79
CA TYR A 218 1.95 21.47 -9.88
C TYR A 218 2.17 20.11 -10.57
N THR A 219 1.13 19.58 -11.22
CA THR A 219 1.15 18.27 -11.91
C THR A 219 1.50 18.32 -13.40
N PHE A 220 1.60 19.52 -13.98
CA PHE A 220 1.73 19.68 -15.44
C PHE A 220 2.98 19.00 -16.00
N ASN A 221 4.11 19.06 -15.29
CA ASN A 221 5.34 18.36 -15.66
C ASN A 221 5.16 16.84 -15.74
N SER A 222 4.49 16.23 -14.77
CA SER A 222 4.19 14.79 -14.78
C SER A 222 3.28 14.41 -15.95
N MET A 223 2.23 15.21 -16.19
CA MET A 223 1.35 15.01 -17.35
C MET A 223 2.12 15.16 -18.67
N LEU A 224 2.94 16.21 -18.81
CA LEU A 224 3.70 16.48 -20.02
C LEU A 224 4.74 15.39 -20.29
N GLY A 225 5.45 14.90 -19.27
CA GLY A 225 6.37 13.76 -19.40
C GLY A 225 5.66 12.51 -19.92
N PHE A 226 4.46 12.22 -19.40
CA PHE A 226 3.63 11.11 -19.87
C PHE A 226 3.16 11.29 -21.32
N LEU A 227 2.74 12.50 -21.69
CA LEU A 227 2.37 12.86 -23.07
C LEU A 227 3.55 12.70 -24.04
N ILE A 228 4.74 13.19 -23.67
CA ILE A 228 5.96 13.05 -24.50
C ILE A 228 6.24 11.58 -24.81
N GLY A 229 6.14 10.70 -23.80
CA GLY A 229 6.30 9.26 -23.98
C GLY A 229 5.33 8.69 -25.03
N GLN A 230 4.04 9.01 -24.92
CA GLN A 230 3.03 8.57 -25.89
C GLN A 230 3.29 9.13 -27.30
N LEU A 231 3.56 10.43 -27.40
CA LEU A 231 3.72 11.12 -28.68
C LEU A 231 4.96 10.65 -29.45
N PHE A 232 6.02 10.28 -28.73
CA PHE A 232 7.22 9.68 -29.31
C PHE A 232 6.90 8.37 -30.06
N PHE A 233 6.07 7.50 -29.48
CA PHE A 233 5.66 6.25 -30.14
C PHE A 233 4.58 6.45 -31.20
N PHE A 234 3.70 7.44 -31.02
CA PHE A 234 2.62 7.73 -31.94
C PHE A 234 3.11 8.38 -33.24
N SER A 235 4.10 9.28 -33.16
CA SER A 235 4.68 9.97 -34.33
C SER A 235 6.21 9.85 -34.31
N PRO A 236 6.78 8.70 -34.71
CA PRO A 236 8.23 8.51 -34.71
C PRO A 236 8.97 9.59 -35.49
N GLY A 237 10.00 10.18 -34.88
CA GLY A 237 10.81 11.25 -35.48
C GLY A 237 10.32 12.68 -35.24
N VAL A 238 9.20 12.85 -34.53
CA VAL A 238 8.76 14.18 -34.07
C VAL A 238 9.76 14.77 -33.06
N GLN A 239 10.02 16.07 -33.18
CA GLN A 239 10.83 16.80 -32.22
C GLN A 239 10.00 17.10 -30.96
N LEU A 240 10.41 16.54 -29.83
CA LEU A 240 9.78 16.74 -28.51
C LEU A 240 10.84 17.22 -27.51
N PRO A 241 10.43 17.91 -26.44
CA PRO A 241 11.33 18.30 -25.36
C PRO A 241 12.00 17.07 -24.72
N ASP A 242 13.20 17.27 -24.14
CA ASP A 242 13.88 16.22 -23.40
C ASP A 242 13.11 15.89 -22.12
N MET A 243 12.58 14.67 -22.06
CA MET A 243 11.77 14.17 -20.94
C MET A 243 12.49 14.32 -19.60
N LYS A 244 13.81 14.16 -19.54
CA LYS A 244 14.57 14.25 -18.27
C LYS A 244 14.49 15.62 -17.65
N HIS A 245 14.53 16.67 -18.47
CA HIS A 245 14.41 18.05 -18.01
C HIS A 245 12.95 18.41 -17.71
N VAL A 246 11.97 17.83 -18.42
CA VAL A 246 10.54 18.06 -18.16
C VAL A 246 10.12 17.53 -16.80
N VAL A 247 10.55 16.33 -16.42
CA VAL A 247 10.14 15.67 -15.16
C VAL A 247 11.09 15.94 -14.00
N GLU A 248 12.02 16.89 -14.16
CA GLU A 248 12.92 17.30 -13.08
C GLU A 248 12.11 17.78 -11.86
N GLY A 249 12.45 17.27 -10.68
CA GLY A 249 11.76 17.59 -9.42
C GLY A 249 10.42 16.89 -9.20
N VAL A 250 9.97 16.02 -10.12
CA VAL A 250 8.78 15.17 -9.89
C VAL A 250 9.12 14.09 -8.84
N PRO A 251 8.35 13.97 -7.74
CA PRO A 251 8.53 12.89 -6.77
C PRO A 251 8.33 11.51 -7.43
N ASN A 252 9.21 10.56 -7.10
CA ASN A 252 9.11 9.18 -7.61
C ASN A 252 8.21 8.29 -6.74
N GLN A 253 7.82 8.77 -5.56
CA GLN A 253 7.00 8.05 -4.60
C GLN A 253 5.58 7.85 -5.14
N ALA A 254 5.01 6.69 -4.82
CA ALA A 254 3.67 6.31 -5.26
C ALA A 254 2.97 5.49 -4.19
N ILE A 255 1.67 5.73 -4.02
CA ILE A 255 0.76 4.94 -3.19
C ILE A 255 0.06 3.95 -4.12
N THR A 256 0.08 2.66 -3.79
CA THR A 256 -0.54 1.59 -4.60
C THR A 256 -1.91 1.22 -4.07
N PHE A 257 -2.91 1.14 -4.94
CA PHE A 257 -4.30 0.83 -4.57
C PHE A 257 -4.72 -0.58 -4.99
N SER A 258 -4.80 -0.83 -6.30
CA SER A 258 -5.27 -2.11 -6.85
C SER A 258 -4.36 -2.61 -7.95
N GLY A 259 -4.17 -3.92 -8.03
CA GLY A 259 -3.39 -4.57 -9.09
C GLY A 259 -4.24 -5.32 -10.09
N PHE A 260 -3.86 -5.22 -11.36
CA PHE A 260 -4.36 -5.99 -12.48
C PHE A 260 -3.24 -6.83 -13.09
N GLN A 261 -3.61 -7.88 -13.79
CA GLN A 261 -2.70 -8.76 -14.48
C GLN A 261 -3.33 -9.28 -15.77
N TYR A 262 -2.51 -9.74 -16.72
CA TYR A 262 -2.99 -10.25 -17.99
C TYR A 262 -3.41 -11.71 -17.92
N ASN A 263 -4.66 -12.05 -18.17
CA ASN A 263 -5.05 -13.46 -18.34
C ASN A 263 -4.48 -14.04 -19.67
N LEU A 264 -4.64 -15.33 -19.92
CA LEU A 264 -4.16 -15.97 -21.17
C LEU A 264 -4.87 -15.48 -22.43
N ASN A 265 -6.07 -14.89 -22.29
CA ASN A 265 -6.79 -14.23 -23.37
C ASN A 265 -6.24 -12.83 -23.70
N GLY A 266 -5.33 -12.31 -22.87
CA GLY A 266 -4.75 -10.98 -23.03
C GLY A 266 -5.57 -9.84 -22.41
N ASP A 267 -6.60 -10.16 -21.63
CA ASP A 267 -7.39 -9.19 -20.88
C ASP A 267 -6.70 -8.84 -19.56
N LEU A 268 -6.77 -7.56 -19.15
CA LEU A 268 -6.40 -7.18 -17.79
C LEU A 268 -7.56 -7.50 -16.85
N VAL A 269 -7.27 -8.33 -15.87
CA VAL A 269 -8.20 -8.76 -14.81
C VAL A 269 -7.62 -8.41 -13.45
N PRO A 270 -8.45 -8.21 -12.41
CA PRO A 270 -7.94 -7.98 -11.06
C PRO A 270 -7.02 -9.11 -10.61
N VAL A 271 -5.90 -8.76 -9.98
CA VAL A 271 -5.03 -9.73 -9.32
C VAL A 271 -5.81 -10.35 -8.15
N PRO A 272 -5.92 -11.69 -8.08
CA PRO A 272 -6.54 -12.36 -6.95
C PRO A 272 -5.85 -11.97 -5.63
N ARG A 273 -6.64 -11.66 -4.59
CA ARG A 273 -6.11 -11.15 -3.31
C ARG A 273 -5.13 -12.12 -2.64
N GLN A 274 -5.24 -13.42 -2.87
CA GLN A 274 -4.28 -14.41 -2.36
C GLN A 274 -2.86 -14.27 -2.95
N PHE A 275 -2.69 -13.50 -4.03
CA PHE A 275 -1.39 -13.20 -4.65
C PHE A 275 -0.80 -11.86 -4.18
N TYR A 276 -1.46 -11.15 -3.26
CA TYR A 276 -0.94 -9.89 -2.74
C TYR A 276 0.25 -10.16 -1.81
N ASN A 277 1.22 -9.24 -1.78
CA ASN A 277 2.48 -9.42 -1.04
C ASN A 277 2.27 -9.65 0.48
N ASP A 278 1.16 -9.17 1.03
CA ASP A 278 0.79 -9.37 2.44
C ASP A 278 0.19 -10.76 2.73
N ARG A 279 -0.13 -11.53 1.68
CA ARG A 279 -0.84 -12.83 1.77
C ARG A 279 -0.10 -13.97 1.07
N TYR A 280 0.78 -13.64 0.13
CA TYR A 280 1.45 -14.60 -0.73
C TYR A 280 2.87 -14.88 -0.25
N LEU A 281 3.12 -16.14 0.12
CA LEU A 281 4.48 -16.65 0.29
C LEU A 281 4.89 -17.35 -1.01
N PRO A 282 5.82 -16.78 -1.80
CA PRO A 282 6.24 -17.41 -3.04
C PRO A 282 6.91 -18.76 -2.77
N PRO A 283 6.69 -19.78 -3.62
CA PRO A 283 7.35 -21.07 -3.47
C PRO A 283 8.86 -20.91 -3.62
N LEU A 284 9.64 -21.74 -2.93
CA LEU A 284 11.09 -21.66 -2.99
C LEU A 284 11.60 -21.95 -4.41
N PRO A 285 12.60 -21.18 -4.92
CA PRO A 285 13.25 -21.51 -6.18
C PRO A 285 13.89 -22.90 -6.12
N VAL A 286 13.74 -23.69 -7.18
CA VAL A 286 14.38 -25.00 -7.34
C VAL A 286 15.76 -24.79 -7.96
N ASN A 287 16.79 -25.42 -7.38
CA ASN A 287 18.16 -25.32 -7.88
C ASN A 287 18.37 -26.32 -9.03
N ILE A 288 19.01 -25.84 -10.10
CA ILE A 288 19.49 -26.65 -11.21
C ILE A 288 21.01 -26.61 -11.18
N GLU A 289 21.63 -27.76 -10.96
CA GLU A 289 23.06 -27.92 -10.77
C GLU A 289 23.67 -28.78 -11.89
N ASP A 290 24.98 -28.66 -12.09
CA ASP A 290 25.72 -29.68 -12.84
C ASP A 290 26.00 -30.91 -11.95
N HIS A 291 26.54 -31.96 -12.57
CA HIS A 291 26.93 -33.19 -11.87
C HIS A 291 28.07 -33.01 -10.85
N SER A 292 28.77 -31.86 -10.87
CA SER A 292 29.81 -31.51 -9.89
C SER A 292 29.25 -30.71 -8.71
N GLY A 293 27.93 -30.43 -8.69
CA GLY A 293 27.27 -29.64 -7.64
C GLY A 293 27.38 -28.13 -7.82
N ASN A 294 27.84 -27.65 -8.98
CA ASN A 294 27.85 -26.21 -9.25
C ASN A 294 26.45 -25.73 -9.65
N LEU A 295 25.97 -24.65 -9.02
CA LEU A 295 24.70 -24.03 -9.38
C LEU A 295 24.77 -23.45 -10.80
N LEU A 296 23.89 -23.93 -11.68
CA LEU A 296 23.72 -23.43 -13.04
C LEU A 296 22.65 -22.34 -13.09
N CYS A 297 21.47 -22.60 -12.53
CA CYS A 297 20.41 -21.62 -12.34
C CYS A 297 19.46 -22.03 -11.22
N THR A 298 18.53 -21.14 -10.89
CA THR A 298 17.35 -21.43 -10.08
C THR A 298 16.09 -21.18 -10.91
N LEU A 299 15.07 -22.01 -10.70
CA LEU A 299 13.78 -21.91 -11.36
C LEU A 299 12.68 -21.75 -10.32
N GLN A 300 11.82 -20.76 -10.48
CA GLN A 300 10.70 -20.52 -9.59
C GLN A 300 9.41 -20.42 -10.40
N PHE A 301 8.41 -21.20 -10.00
CA PHE A 301 7.06 -21.10 -10.55
C PHE A 301 6.29 -20.01 -9.81
N LEU A 302 5.65 -19.13 -10.56
CA LEU A 302 4.75 -18.11 -10.03
C LEU A 302 3.35 -18.36 -10.62
N PRO A 303 2.34 -18.60 -9.76
CA PRO A 303 0.97 -18.82 -10.21
C PRO A 303 0.40 -17.53 -10.80
N TRP A 304 -0.48 -17.70 -11.78
CA TRP A 304 -1.25 -16.63 -12.40
C TRP A 304 -2.75 -16.93 -12.30
N GLN A 305 -3.62 -16.01 -12.70
CA GLN A 305 -5.08 -16.24 -12.60
C GLN A 305 -5.50 -17.52 -13.34
N ASP A 306 -5.03 -17.69 -14.58
CA ASP A 306 -5.39 -18.78 -15.49
C ASP A 306 -4.17 -19.44 -16.14
N GLY A 307 -3.03 -19.45 -15.46
CA GLY A 307 -1.79 -20.06 -15.94
C GLY A 307 -0.65 -19.91 -14.94
N GLY A 308 0.58 -19.76 -15.45
CA GLY A 308 1.75 -19.50 -14.62
C GLY A 308 2.92 -18.93 -15.40
N THR A 309 3.86 -18.32 -14.70
CA THR A 309 5.14 -17.88 -15.26
C THR A 309 6.31 -18.51 -14.52
N ILE A 310 7.46 -18.58 -15.18
CA ILE A 310 8.71 -19.11 -14.64
C ILE A 310 9.71 -17.98 -14.53
N LEU A 311 10.26 -17.80 -13.34
CA LEU A 311 11.38 -16.92 -13.08
C LEU A 311 12.66 -17.76 -13.04
N LEU A 312 13.67 -17.38 -13.82
CA LEU A 312 14.99 -18.00 -13.87
C LEU A 312 16.07 -17.01 -13.45
N LYS A 313 16.90 -17.39 -12.48
CA LYS A 313 18.13 -16.68 -12.10
C LYS A 313 19.34 -17.56 -12.34
N GLY A 314 20.36 -17.09 -13.07
CA GLY A 314 21.62 -17.80 -13.23
C GLY A 314 22.17 -17.81 -14.65
N LYS A 315 23.02 -18.79 -14.95
CA LYS A 315 23.83 -18.86 -16.18
C LYS A 315 23.10 -19.47 -17.37
N LEU A 316 22.07 -20.28 -17.13
CA LEU A 316 21.31 -20.93 -18.20
C LEU A 316 20.26 -19.97 -18.80
N PRO A 317 20.09 -19.95 -20.13
CA PRO A 317 19.01 -19.18 -20.74
C PRO A 317 17.67 -19.88 -20.56
N LEU A 318 16.62 -19.11 -20.31
CA LEU A 318 15.26 -19.62 -20.15
C LEU A 318 14.75 -20.34 -21.41
N GLU A 319 15.17 -19.89 -22.61
CA GLU A 319 14.83 -20.57 -23.88
C GLU A 319 15.34 -22.02 -23.92
N GLY A 320 16.43 -22.34 -23.23
CA GLY A 320 16.95 -23.70 -23.13
C GLY A 320 16.13 -24.59 -22.19
N ILE A 321 15.35 -24.00 -21.30
CA ILE A 321 14.49 -24.69 -20.33
C ILE A 321 13.07 -24.89 -20.88
N MET A 322 12.56 -23.97 -21.68
CA MET A 322 11.19 -24.03 -22.21
C MET A 322 10.83 -25.33 -22.96
N PRO A 323 11.71 -25.96 -23.77
CA PRO A 323 11.41 -27.20 -24.48
C PRO A 323 11.09 -28.41 -23.59
N PHE A 324 11.34 -28.34 -22.27
CA PHE A 324 10.99 -29.40 -21.33
C PHE A 324 9.50 -29.41 -20.96
N PHE A 325 8.75 -28.33 -21.20
CA PHE A 325 7.30 -28.31 -21.03
C PHE A 325 6.59 -29.14 -22.12
N THR A 326 5.49 -29.80 -21.76
CA THR A 326 4.63 -30.50 -22.72
C THR A 326 3.46 -29.62 -23.11
N GLY A 327 3.08 -29.60 -24.39
CA GLY A 327 1.82 -28.97 -24.81
C GLY A 327 1.82 -27.44 -24.79
N VAL A 328 2.95 -26.80 -24.49
CA VAL A 328 3.11 -25.34 -24.61
C VAL A 328 3.47 -25.00 -26.06
N ASP A 329 2.72 -24.09 -26.68
CA ASP A 329 3.08 -23.55 -28.00
C ASP A 329 4.31 -22.63 -27.87
N MET A 330 5.46 -23.14 -28.29
CA MET A 330 6.73 -22.42 -28.22
C MET A 330 6.75 -21.12 -29.02
N ARG A 331 5.83 -20.93 -29.97
CA ARG A 331 5.67 -19.64 -30.69
C ARG A 331 5.16 -18.52 -29.79
N ARG A 332 4.50 -18.86 -28.68
CA ARG A 332 4.01 -17.92 -27.66
C ARG A 332 4.85 -17.94 -26.38
N ALA A 333 5.81 -18.86 -26.25
CA ALA A 333 6.67 -19.00 -25.07
C ALA A 333 7.94 -18.13 -25.17
N GLY A 334 7.75 -16.81 -25.19
CA GLY A 334 8.86 -15.85 -25.12
C GLY A 334 9.28 -15.52 -23.68
N LYS A 335 10.18 -14.56 -23.55
CA LYS A 335 10.74 -14.15 -22.26
C LYS A 335 10.99 -12.65 -22.18
N ILE A 336 10.99 -12.14 -20.96
CA ILE A 336 11.49 -10.81 -20.60
C ILE A 336 12.80 -10.99 -19.87
N LYS A 337 13.85 -10.29 -20.33
CA LYS A 337 15.14 -10.24 -19.65
C LYS A 337 15.20 -9.02 -18.73
N ARG A 338 15.60 -9.25 -17.48
CA ARG A 338 15.91 -8.24 -16.46
C ARG A 338 17.41 -8.34 -16.14
N ASP A 339 17.91 -7.44 -15.29
CA ASP A 339 19.34 -7.34 -15.01
C ASP A 339 19.89 -8.66 -14.43
N ASP A 340 19.20 -9.23 -13.45
CA ASP A 340 19.65 -10.43 -12.72
C ASP A 340 18.85 -11.70 -13.04
N TYR A 341 17.83 -11.63 -13.89
CA TYR A 341 16.90 -12.74 -14.11
C TYR A 341 16.14 -12.69 -15.44
N GLU A 342 15.58 -13.82 -15.85
CA GLU A 342 14.68 -13.95 -16.99
C GLU A 342 13.30 -14.41 -16.51
N ILE A 343 12.24 -13.89 -17.13
CA ILE A 343 10.85 -14.22 -16.80
C ILE A 343 10.16 -14.75 -18.07
N ALA A 344 9.50 -15.89 -17.98
CA ALA A 344 8.69 -16.41 -19.07
C ALA A 344 7.47 -15.51 -19.29
N TYR A 345 6.98 -15.41 -20.52
CA TYR A 345 5.60 -14.96 -20.73
C TYR A 345 4.61 -15.82 -19.93
N VAL A 346 3.41 -15.34 -19.68
CA VAL A 346 2.39 -16.14 -18.98
C VAL A 346 2.05 -17.35 -19.88
N LEU A 347 2.26 -18.55 -19.34
CA LEU A 347 2.07 -19.82 -20.05
C LEU A 347 0.82 -20.54 -19.51
N PRO A 348 0.16 -21.37 -20.35
CA PRO A 348 -0.96 -22.22 -19.94
C PRO A 348 -0.47 -23.44 -19.14
N ILE A 349 0.20 -23.20 -18.03
CA ILE A 349 0.80 -24.22 -17.17
C ILE A 349 0.33 -24.05 -15.73
N LYS A 350 0.31 -25.16 -14.99
CA LYS A 350 0.08 -25.20 -13.55
C LYS A 350 1.34 -25.65 -12.81
N GLU A 351 1.27 -25.67 -11.49
CA GLU A 351 2.37 -26.14 -10.65
C GLU A 351 2.74 -27.61 -10.95
N GLU A 352 1.77 -28.44 -11.30
CA GLU A 352 1.98 -29.83 -11.70
C GLU A 352 2.79 -29.93 -12.99
N ASP A 353 2.53 -29.06 -13.97
CA ASP A 353 3.28 -29.01 -15.23
C ASP A 353 4.73 -28.57 -14.99
N PHE A 354 4.94 -27.61 -14.09
CA PHE A 354 6.28 -27.21 -13.64
C PHE A 354 7.02 -28.36 -12.97
N LYS A 355 6.38 -29.10 -12.05
CA LYS A 355 6.95 -30.29 -11.42
C LYS A 355 7.29 -31.37 -12.44
N ALA A 356 6.41 -31.61 -13.42
CA ALA A 356 6.65 -32.56 -14.51
C ALA A 356 7.83 -32.13 -15.41
N MET A 357 7.95 -30.84 -15.71
CA MET A 357 9.10 -30.29 -16.43
C MET A 357 10.42 -30.52 -15.67
N LEU A 358 10.45 -30.30 -14.35
CA LEU A 358 11.63 -30.57 -13.53
C LEU A 358 12.04 -32.06 -13.56
N VAL A 359 11.07 -32.98 -13.53
CA VAL A 359 11.35 -34.42 -13.69
C VAL A 359 12.00 -34.71 -15.03
N LYS A 360 11.51 -34.12 -16.12
CA LYS A 360 12.10 -34.28 -17.45
C LYS A 360 13.50 -33.69 -17.58
N ILE A 361 13.77 -32.56 -16.92
CA ILE A 361 15.12 -31.98 -16.86
C ILE A 361 16.07 -33.02 -16.24
N ARG A 362 15.68 -33.62 -15.12
CA ARG A 362 16.47 -34.66 -14.45
C ARG A 362 16.66 -35.92 -15.31
N GLU A 363 15.63 -36.34 -16.05
CA GLU A 363 15.67 -37.58 -16.85
C GLU A 363 16.36 -37.44 -18.21
N ARG A 364 16.26 -36.27 -18.85
CA ARG A 364 16.66 -36.07 -20.26
C ARG A 364 17.88 -35.18 -20.43
N SER A 365 18.45 -34.68 -19.34
CA SER A 365 19.67 -33.86 -19.36
C SER A 365 20.73 -34.43 -18.40
N LYS A 366 21.91 -33.80 -18.38
CA LYS A 366 22.97 -34.09 -17.39
C LYS A 366 22.89 -33.19 -16.15
N MET A 367 21.78 -32.46 -15.98
CA MET A 367 21.57 -31.54 -14.87
C MET A 367 20.92 -32.25 -13.68
N VAL A 368 21.28 -31.80 -12.48
CA VAL A 368 20.70 -32.26 -11.21
C VAL A 368 19.67 -31.25 -10.76
N VAL A 369 18.48 -31.73 -10.39
CA VAL A 369 17.40 -30.89 -9.85
C VAL A 369 17.39 -31.07 -8.33
N GLN A 370 17.69 -29.99 -7.61
CA GLN A 370 17.71 -29.96 -6.14
C GLN A 370 16.59 -29.08 -5.62
N PHE A 371 15.71 -29.66 -4.80
CA PHE A 371 14.69 -28.92 -4.07
C PHE A 371 15.32 -28.42 -2.77
N PRO A 372 15.55 -27.10 -2.60
CA PRO A 372 16.12 -26.61 -1.37
C PRO A 372 15.18 -26.95 -0.21
N GLN A 373 15.75 -27.52 0.84
CA GLN A 373 15.03 -27.68 2.09
C GLN A 373 14.94 -26.30 2.76
N PRO A 374 13.73 -25.82 3.10
CA PRO A 374 13.58 -24.57 3.82
C PRO A 374 14.42 -24.64 5.10
N LYS A 375 15.30 -23.66 5.30
CA LYS A 375 16.02 -23.47 6.57
C LYS A 375 15.18 -22.70 7.60
N TRP A 376 13.91 -22.45 7.29
CA TRP A 376 13.00 -21.71 8.14
C TRP A 376 11.93 -22.62 8.72
N THR A 377 11.51 -22.30 9.95
CA THR A 377 10.47 -23.02 10.68
C THR A 377 9.18 -22.22 10.61
N ILE A 378 8.12 -22.76 10.02
CA ILE A 378 6.76 -22.24 10.28
C ILE A 378 6.31 -22.82 11.60
N GLN A 379 6.14 -21.95 12.60
CA GLN A 379 5.58 -22.30 13.88
C GLN A 379 4.32 -21.48 14.12
N LYS A 380 3.25 -22.15 14.55
CA LYS A 380 2.05 -21.47 15.03
C LYS A 380 2.38 -20.76 16.35
N VAL A 381 2.27 -19.43 16.37
CA VAL A 381 2.57 -18.60 17.55
C VAL A 381 1.31 -18.14 18.31
N SER A 382 0.14 -18.20 17.66
CA SER A 382 -1.16 -17.82 18.22
C SER A 382 -2.33 -18.53 17.52
N ASN A 383 -3.51 -18.52 18.15
CA ASN A 383 -4.80 -18.87 17.56
C ASN A 383 -5.56 -17.64 17.02
N GLU A 384 -4.97 -16.46 17.06
CA GLU A 384 -5.53 -15.22 16.51
C GLU A 384 -5.05 -14.98 15.07
N GLY A 385 -5.97 -14.57 14.19
CA GLY A 385 -5.70 -14.22 12.79
C GLY A 385 -5.84 -12.72 12.52
N THR A 386 -5.65 -12.32 11.27
CA THR A 386 -5.77 -10.92 10.83
C THR A 386 -7.15 -10.32 11.02
N SER A 387 -8.20 -11.13 11.20
CA SER A 387 -9.54 -10.63 11.52
C SER A 387 -9.68 -10.06 12.93
N THR A 388 -8.69 -10.29 13.81
CA THR A 388 -8.68 -9.68 15.14
C THR A 388 -8.07 -8.27 15.08
N PRO A 389 -8.68 -7.24 15.69
CA PRO A 389 -8.12 -5.89 15.70
C PRO A 389 -6.69 -5.85 16.22
N PHE A 390 -6.36 -6.63 17.24
CA PHE A 390 -5.00 -6.70 17.79
C PHE A 390 -3.95 -7.11 16.74
N ILE A 391 -4.19 -8.18 15.98
CA ILE A 391 -3.23 -8.63 14.95
C ILE A 391 -3.28 -7.70 13.72
N ALA A 392 -4.47 -7.27 13.30
CA ALA A 392 -4.62 -6.37 12.16
C ALA A 392 -3.85 -5.07 12.37
N ARG A 393 -4.02 -4.44 13.53
CA ARG A 393 -3.54 -3.08 13.79
C ARG A 393 -2.10 -3.03 14.26
N LEU A 394 -1.78 -3.81 15.30
CA LEU A 394 -0.47 -3.75 15.95
C LEU A 394 0.59 -4.62 15.27
N PHE A 395 0.19 -5.50 14.33
CA PHE A 395 1.13 -6.26 13.53
C PHE A 395 1.03 -5.84 12.06
N LEU A 396 -0.04 -6.24 11.36
CA LEU A 396 -0.12 -6.03 9.91
C LEU A 396 -0.07 -4.54 9.54
N GLY A 397 -0.86 -3.71 10.21
CA GLY A 397 -0.98 -2.26 9.95
C GLY A 397 0.34 -1.54 10.12
N ILE A 398 1.03 -1.74 11.26
CA ILE A 398 2.35 -1.12 11.48
C ILE A 398 3.39 -1.60 10.46
N LEU A 399 3.39 -2.87 10.07
CA LEU A 399 4.32 -3.37 9.03
C LEU A 399 4.01 -2.81 7.64
N LYS A 400 2.72 -2.59 7.30
CA LYS A 400 2.35 -1.91 6.05
C LYS A 400 2.77 -0.44 6.05
N LEU A 401 2.59 0.26 7.16
CA LEU A 401 3.06 1.64 7.31
C LEU A 401 4.59 1.71 7.20
N ARG A 402 5.33 0.78 7.82
CA ARG A 402 6.78 0.63 7.68
C ARG A 402 7.21 0.47 6.22
N ASP A 403 6.49 -0.33 5.43
CA ASP A 403 6.87 -0.60 4.03
C ASP A 403 6.79 0.65 3.13
N VAL A 404 6.08 1.70 3.56
CA VAL A 404 6.06 2.99 2.87
C VAL A 404 7.33 3.81 3.11
N ILE A 405 7.92 3.70 4.30
CA ILE A 405 9.12 4.47 4.68
C ILE A 405 10.42 3.69 4.49
N MET A 406 10.35 2.35 4.37
CA MET A 406 11.52 1.48 4.28
C MET A 406 11.48 0.61 3.03
N SER A 407 12.36 0.92 2.09
CA SER A 407 12.47 0.20 0.81
C SER A 407 13.46 -0.98 0.86
N GLY A 408 14.44 -0.93 1.77
CA GLY A 408 15.53 -1.91 1.85
C GLY A 408 15.36 -2.98 2.95
N PRO A 409 15.85 -4.21 2.75
CA PRO A 409 15.82 -5.26 3.77
C PRO A 409 16.51 -4.88 5.09
N ASP A 410 17.64 -4.17 5.03
CA ASP A 410 18.42 -3.80 6.21
C ASP A 410 17.70 -2.77 7.09
N GLU A 411 17.03 -1.79 6.46
CA GLU A 411 16.23 -0.78 7.16
C GLU A 411 15.03 -1.43 7.83
N ARG A 412 14.31 -2.29 7.09
CA ARG A 412 13.19 -3.08 7.63
C ARG A 412 13.62 -3.92 8.82
N ASN A 413 14.76 -4.61 8.73
CA ASN A 413 15.26 -5.44 9.82
C ASN A 413 15.58 -4.62 11.09
N LYS A 414 16.12 -3.39 10.94
CA LYS A 414 16.35 -2.49 12.08
C LYS A 414 15.04 -2.10 12.76
N PHE A 415 14.03 -1.74 11.98
CA PHE A 415 12.69 -1.44 12.51
C PHE A 415 12.09 -2.65 13.21
N ASP A 416 12.09 -3.80 12.53
CA ASP A 416 11.47 -5.04 13.02
C ASP A 416 12.12 -5.50 14.32
N THR A 417 13.44 -5.39 14.44
CA THR A 417 14.15 -5.72 15.67
C THR A 417 13.73 -4.84 16.84
N LEU A 418 13.55 -3.53 16.62
CA LEU A 418 13.10 -2.61 17.66
C LEU A 418 11.63 -2.83 18.01
N TYR A 419 10.78 -3.02 17.01
CA TYR A 419 9.35 -3.20 17.18
C TYR A 419 9.00 -4.57 17.77
N ASP A 420 9.81 -5.62 17.52
CA ASP A 420 9.61 -6.94 18.13
C ASP A 420 9.74 -6.90 19.66
N ILE A 421 10.58 -6.02 20.22
CA ILE A 421 10.67 -5.81 21.67
C ILE A 421 9.33 -5.31 22.24
N VAL A 422 8.69 -4.39 21.52
CA VAL A 422 7.36 -3.85 21.87
C VAL A 422 6.31 -4.96 21.76
N LEU A 423 6.25 -5.60 20.59
CA LEU A 423 5.21 -6.56 20.25
C LEU A 423 5.28 -7.85 21.09
N SER A 424 6.47 -8.37 21.35
CA SER A 424 6.65 -9.57 22.19
C SER A 424 6.18 -9.35 23.63
N SER A 425 6.52 -8.19 24.21
CA SER A 425 6.06 -7.80 25.55
C SER A 425 4.54 -7.55 25.57
N LEU A 426 4.01 -6.89 24.54
CA LEU A 426 2.59 -6.63 24.41
C LEU A 426 1.76 -7.92 24.25
N ARG A 427 2.24 -8.88 23.47
CA ARG A 427 1.62 -10.21 23.32
C ARG A 427 1.60 -10.97 24.64
N THR A 428 2.66 -10.89 25.43
CA THR A 428 2.70 -11.48 26.78
C THR A 428 1.65 -10.85 27.68
N ALA A 429 1.53 -9.51 27.68
CA ALA A 429 0.49 -8.81 28.44
C ALA A 429 -0.93 -9.23 27.99
N ARG A 430 -1.17 -9.35 26.68
CA ARG A 430 -2.47 -9.80 26.13
C ARG A 430 -2.83 -11.21 26.62
N LYS A 431 -1.91 -12.17 26.46
CA LYS A 431 -2.12 -13.56 26.87
C LYS A 431 -2.43 -13.66 28.37
N SER A 432 -1.70 -12.90 29.18
CA SER A 432 -1.93 -12.89 30.62
C SER A 432 -3.26 -12.23 31.00
N THR A 433 -3.68 -11.16 30.30
CA THR A 433 -5.01 -10.55 30.46
C THR A 433 -6.14 -11.54 30.16
N GLN A 434 -6.02 -12.28 29.04
CA GLN A 434 -6.96 -13.35 28.67
C GLN A 434 -6.99 -14.44 29.75
N ARG A 435 -5.82 -14.91 30.20
CA ARG A 435 -5.72 -15.95 31.22
C ARG A 435 -6.30 -15.52 32.57
N ILE A 436 -6.07 -14.29 33.03
CA ILE A 436 -6.65 -13.73 34.25
C ILE A 436 -8.17 -13.73 34.16
N THR A 437 -8.71 -13.32 33.01
CA THR A 437 -10.16 -13.29 32.78
C THR A 437 -10.76 -14.69 32.79
N GLU A 438 -10.15 -15.65 32.09
CA GLU A 438 -10.55 -17.06 32.08
C GLU A 438 -10.52 -17.68 33.48
N LEU A 439 -9.40 -17.50 34.20
CA LEU A 439 -9.22 -17.98 35.57
C LEU A 439 -10.33 -17.46 36.48
N TRP A 440 -10.58 -16.14 36.46
CA TRP A 440 -11.62 -15.55 37.28
C TRP A 440 -13.02 -16.05 36.94
N GLN A 441 -13.37 -16.10 35.65
CA GLN A 441 -14.68 -16.57 35.20
C GLN A 441 -14.94 -18.02 35.63
N GLU A 442 -13.95 -18.89 35.44
CA GLU A 442 -14.07 -20.30 35.79
C GLU A 442 -14.18 -20.49 37.30
N HIS A 443 -13.31 -19.85 38.08
CA HIS A 443 -13.37 -19.93 39.55
C HIS A 443 -14.69 -19.39 40.09
N SER A 444 -15.15 -18.24 39.58
CA SER A 444 -16.44 -17.67 39.98
C SER A 444 -17.59 -18.62 39.64
N ARG A 445 -17.56 -19.26 38.46
CA ARG A 445 -18.56 -20.25 38.05
C ARG A 445 -18.59 -21.45 38.99
N MET A 446 -17.43 -22.05 39.28
CA MET A 446 -17.30 -23.24 40.14
C MET A 446 -17.72 -22.94 41.60
N VAL A 447 -17.45 -21.73 42.08
CA VAL A 447 -17.89 -21.28 43.41
C VAL A 447 -19.41 -21.11 43.45
N THR A 448 -19.99 -20.42 42.47
CA THR A 448 -21.43 -20.15 42.44
C THR A 448 -22.25 -21.43 42.18
N SER A 449 -21.74 -22.38 41.40
CA SER A 449 -22.39 -23.68 41.17
C SER A 449 -22.34 -24.62 42.37
N GLY A 450 -21.49 -24.33 43.37
CA GLY A 450 -21.22 -25.20 44.51
C GLY A 450 -20.31 -26.39 44.21
N GLU A 451 -19.64 -26.38 43.04
CA GLU A 451 -18.70 -27.41 42.61
C GLU A 451 -17.50 -27.48 43.57
N ILE A 452 -16.92 -26.33 43.91
CA ILE A 452 -15.77 -26.21 44.82
C ILE A 452 -16.08 -25.43 46.10
N ALA A 453 -17.33 -25.00 46.30
CA ALA A 453 -17.73 -24.18 47.43
C ALA A 453 -18.93 -24.78 48.18
N ARG A 454 -18.80 -25.00 49.49
CA ARG A 454 -19.85 -25.59 50.32
C ARG A 454 -20.05 -24.81 51.62
N LEU A 455 -21.28 -24.82 52.11
CA LEU A 455 -21.65 -24.24 53.39
C LEU A 455 -21.78 -25.37 54.41
N GLN A 456 -20.85 -25.44 55.38
CA GLN A 456 -20.88 -26.43 56.46
C GLN A 456 -20.83 -25.70 57.80
N ASN A 457 -21.80 -25.94 58.68
CA ASN A 457 -21.86 -25.33 60.02
C ASN A 457 -21.69 -23.80 60.02
N GLN A 458 -22.34 -23.11 59.07
CA GLN A 458 -22.21 -21.67 58.82
C GLN A 458 -20.83 -21.17 58.32
N MET A 459 -19.86 -22.07 58.12
CA MET A 459 -18.57 -21.76 57.52
C MET A 459 -18.62 -21.98 56.00
N ILE A 460 -17.93 -21.09 55.27
CA ILE A 460 -17.68 -21.24 53.83
C ILE A 460 -16.43 -22.11 53.66
N HIS A 461 -16.60 -23.28 53.04
CA HIS A 461 -15.52 -24.18 52.67
C HIS A 461 -15.26 -24.05 51.17
N ILE A 462 -13.99 -23.79 50.81
CA ILE A 462 -13.53 -23.71 49.43
C ILE A 462 -12.51 -24.84 49.23
N GLU A 463 -12.80 -25.76 48.31
CA GLU A 463 -12.00 -26.96 48.06
C GLU A 463 -10.77 -26.65 47.16
N GLU A 464 -10.88 -25.65 46.28
CA GLU A 464 -9.82 -25.25 45.34
C GLU A 464 -9.58 -23.73 45.37
N SER A 465 -8.31 -23.30 45.45
CA SER A 465 -7.94 -21.88 45.46
C SER A 465 -7.28 -21.47 44.14
N ILE A 466 -7.69 -20.30 43.65
CA ILE A 466 -7.15 -19.62 42.46
C ILE A 466 -5.98 -18.67 42.78
N ASP A 467 -5.72 -18.36 44.06
CA ASP A 467 -4.88 -17.22 44.47
C ASP A 467 -3.45 -17.25 43.92
N GLU A 468 -2.81 -18.43 43.86
CA GLU A 468 -1.43 -18.58 43.40
C GLU A 468 -1.31 -18.32 41.90
N GLU A 469 -2.18 -18.94 41.10
CA GLU A 469 -2.15 -18.78 39.64
C GLU A 469 -2.55 -17.36 39.24
N LEU A 470 -3.59 -16.80 39.86
CA LEU A 470 -4.03 -15.44 39.60
C LEU A 470 -2.94 -14.41 39.94
N ARG A 471 -2.23 -14.59 41.07
CA ARG A 471 -1.10 -13.71 41.43
C ARG A 471 0.02 -13.79 40.39
N ARG A 472 0.41 -15.01 40.00
CA ARG A 472 1.46 -15.23 39.00
C ARG A 472 1.13 -14.52 37.69
N GLU A 473 -0.09 -14.67 37.19
CA GLU A 473 -0.50 -14.02 35.94
C GLU A 473 -0.55 -12.50 36.08
N VAL A 474 -1.05 -11.94 37.20
CA VAL A 474 -1.02 -10.49 37.41
C VAL A 474 0.41 -9.93 37.40
N GLU A 475 1.37 -10.63 38.01
CA GLU A 475 2.78 -10.22 37.98
C GLU A 475 3.33 -10.23 36.54
N ILE A 476 3.05 -11.30 35.78
CA ILE A 476 3.44 -11.41 34.36
C ILE A 476 2.84 -10.25 33.56
N PHE A 477 1.56 -9.96 33.73
CA PHE A 477 0.86 -8.87 33.05
C PHE A 477 1.51 -7.51 33.34
N VAL A 478 1.64 -7.15 34.62
CA VAL A 478 2.11 -5.82 35.02
C VAL A 478 3.55 -5.58 34.55
N ILE A 479 4.42 -6.58 34.67
CA ILE A 479 5.81 -6.50 34.20
C ILE A 479 5.85 -6.37 32.68
N ALA A 480 5.10 -7.21 31.95
CA ALA A 480 5.07 -7.20 30.50
C ALA A 480 4.53 -5.88 29.94
N ALA A 481 3.39 -5.40 30.45
CA ALA A 481 2.78 -4.14 30.05
C ALA A 481 3.70 -2.94 30.38
N GLY A 482 4.30 -2.93 31.57
CA GLY A 482 5.26 -1.91 31.97
C GLY A 482 6.54 -1.90 31.10
N ARG A 483 7.01 -3.08 30.67
CA ARG A 483 8.14 -3.25 29.74
C ARG A 483 7.80 -2.76 28.33
N THR A 484 6.61 -3.06 27.83
CA THR A 484 6.14 -2.57 26.53
C THR A 484 6.26 -1.06 26.42
N ILE A 485 5.72 -0.31 27.40
CA ILE A 485 5.71 1.15 27.33
C ILE A 485 7.07 1.77 27.69
N LYS A 486 7.74 1.29 28.74
CA LYS A 486 8.97 1.94 29.23
C LYS A 486 10.20 1.55 28.43
N GLU A 487 10.39 0.26 28.15
CA GLU A 487 11.61 -0.21 27.47
C GLU A 487 11.41 -0.32 25.96
N GLY A 488 10.27 -0.88 25.54
CA GLY A 488 9.95 -1.07 24.13
C GLY A 488 9.70 0.26 23.43
N MET A 489 8.61 0.95 23.78
CA MET A 489 8.19 2.17 23.10
C MET A 489 9.20 3.30 23.24
N GLN A 490 9.89 3.45 24.39
CA GLN A 490 10.94 4.46 24.52
C GLN A 490 12.10 4.23 23.54
N LYS A 491 12.53 2.98 23.32
CA LYS A 491 13.59 2.68 22.34
C LYS A 491 13.09 2.86 20.90
N PHE A 492 11.87 2.43 20.63
CA PHE A 492 11.26 2.54 19.31
C PHE A 492 11.09 4.02 18.89
N THR A 493 10.51 4.84 19.76
CA THR A 493 10.32 6.27 19.52
C THR A 493 11.63 7.04 19.43
N ALA A 494 12.62 6.71 20.26
CA ALA A 494 13.96 7.32 20.16
C ALA A 494 14.61 7.09 18.79
N ALA A 495 14.41 5.92 18.17
CA ALA A 495 14.91 5.66 16.82
C ALA A 495 14.23 6.53 15.75
N ALA A 496 12.99 6.95 16.00
CA ALA A 496 12.25 7.93 15.20
C ALA A 496 12.49 9.39 15.65
N GLN A 497 13.51 9.65 16.50
CA GLN A 497 13.83 10.97 17.05
C GLN A 497 12.69 11.62 17.85
N VAL A 498 11.83 10.80 18.47
CA VAL A 498 10.79 11.23 19.39
C VAL A 498 11.20 10.83 20.81
N ASP A 499 11.56 11.79 21.66
CA ASP A 499 11.93 11.51 23.05
C ASP A 499 10.70 11.52 23.95
N ILE A 500 10.33 10.34 24.44
CA ILE A 500 9.27 10.16 25.46
C ILE A 500 9.85 9.77 26.84
N GLY A 501 11.16 9.78 27.02
CA GLY A 501 11.80 9.25 28.22
C GLY A 501 11.35 9.95 29.51
N PHE A 502 11.01 11.23 29.42
CA PHE A 502 10.47 12.02 30.53
C PHE A 502 9.11 11.51 31.04
N LEU A 503 8.33 10.80 30.19
CA LEU A 503 7.04 10.20 30.55
C LEU A 503 7.15 9.24 31.74
N PHE A 504 8.32 8.63 31.96
CA PHE A 504 8.54 7.62 33.01
C PHE A 504 9.35 8.16 34.20
N GLN A 505 9.65 9.46 34.23
CA GLN A 505 10.44 10.09 35.28
C GLN A 505 9.55 10.58 36.44
N LYS A 506 10.18 11.20 37.44
CA LYS A 506 9.48 11.86 38.56
C LYS A 506 8.81 13.14 38.07
N GLN A 507 7.77 13.58 38.80
CA GLN A 507 6.89 14.70 38.43
C GLN A 507 7.62 15.92 37.87
N ALA A 508 8.63 16.45 38.58
CA ALA A 508 9.35 17.66 38.14
C ALA A 508 10.04 17.49 36.77
N ALA A 509 10.61 16.31 36.49
CA ALA A 509 11.27 16.06 35.21
C ALA A 509 10.26 15.75 34.09
N PHE A 510 9.12 15.12 34.44
CA PHE A 510 7.99 14.95 33.54
C PHE A 510 7.43 16.32 33.09
N GLU A 511 7.16 17.22 34.03
CA GLU A 511 6.66 18.57 33.74
C GLU A 511 7.64 19.38 32.89
N ALA A 512 8.94 19.31 33.19
CA ALA A 512 9.96 19.98 32.39
C ALA A 512 10.06 19.40 30.97
N GLY A 513 10.01 18.08 30.81
CA GLY A 513 10.01 17.43 29.51
C GLY A 513 8.76 17.77 28.69
N LEU A 514 7.59 17.77 29.34
CA LEU A 514 6.32 18.14 28.73
C LEU A 514 6.32 19.59 28.24
N ALA A 515 6.78 20.54 29.06
CA ALA A 515 6.87 21.96 28.69
C ALA A 515 7.82 22.19 27.50
N ASN A 516 8.93 21.45 27.42
CA ASN A 516 9.84 21.51 26.28
C ASN A 516 9.20 20.96 25.00
N LEU A 517 8.43 19.87 25.12
CA LEU A 517 7.74 19.26 23.99
C LEU A 517 6.59 20.14 23.49
N GLU A 518 5.86 20.81 24.38
CA GLU A 518 4.76 21.72 24.02
C GLU A 518 5.19 22.85 23.08
N ILE A 519 6.47 23.27 23.15
CA ILE A 519 7.04 24.28 22.25
C ILE A 519 7.23 23.74 20.83
N THR A 520 7.59 22.47 20.66
CA THR A 520 7.95 21.89 19.36
C THR A 520 6.84 21.06 18.75
N ASP A 521 5.99 20.44 19.58
CA ASP A 521 4.94 19.51 19.21
C ASP A 521 3.82 19.49 20.27
N PRO A 522 2.94 20.52 20.28
CA PRO A 522 1.89 20.65 21.30
C PRO A 522 0.88 19.49 21.28
N THR A 523 0.62 18.91 20.11
CA THR A 523 -0.29 17.78 19.95
C THR A 523 0.26 16.52 20.63
N LEU A 524 1.53 16.19 20.42
CA LEU A 524 2.14 15.07 21.14
C LEU A 524 2.25 15.35 22.65
N ALA A 525 2.51 16.60 23.04
CA ALA A 525 2.55 16.97 24.46
C ALA A 525 1.22 16.67 25.16
N ASP A 526 0.09 17.14 24.62
CA ASP A 526 -1.25 16.86 25.18
C ASP A 526 -1.51 15.34 25.29
N TYR A 527 -1.23 14.60 24.22
CA TYR A 527 -1.35 13.15 24.20
C TYR A 527 -0.56 12.46 25.33
N LEU A 528 0.71 12.86 25.53
CA LEU A 528 1.56 12.30 26.58
C LEU A 528 1.13 12.73 27.99
N GLN A 529 0.55 13.93 28.14
CA GLN A 529 -0.04 14.38 29.39
C GLN A 529 -1.21 13.47 29.81
N GLN A 530 -2.11 13.16 28.87
CA GLN A 530 -3.22 12.24 29.11
C GLN A 530 -2.72 10.82 29.38
N THR A 531 -1.72 10.38 28.61
CA THR A 531 -1.08 9.06 28.77
C THR A 531 -0.52 8.87 30.18
N ARG A 532 0.06 9.92 30.79
CA ARG A 532 0.63 9.84 32.15
C ARG A 532 -0.41 9.44 33.19
N ARG A 533 -1.66 9.87 33.05
CA ARG A 533 -2.74 9.66 34.05
C ARG A 533 -2.98 8.19 34.36
N TRP A 534 -2.92 7.32 33.34
CA TRP A 534 -3.10 5.88 33.52
C TRP A 534 -1.77 5.13 33.62
N SER A 535 -0.74 5.55 32.87
CA SER A 535 0.54 4.83 32.82
C SER A 535 1.33 4.92 34.12
N GLU A 536 1.20 6.01 34.88
CA GLU A 536 1.86 6.17 36.18
C GLU A 536 1.37 5.10 37.17
N ARG A 537 0.06 4.83 37.20
CA ARG A 537 -0.53 3.79 38.06
C ARG A 537 0.04 2.41 37.73
N LEU A 538 0.15 2.08 36.44
CA LEU A 538 0.74 0.82 35.98
C LEU A 538 2.22 0.72 36.39
N GLN A 539 3.01 1.77 36.19
CA GLN A 539 4.42 1.80 36.58
C GLN A 539 4.61 1.72 38.10
N ASN A 540 3.75 2.37 38.89
CA ASN A 540 3.78 2.28 40.34
C ASN A 540 3.45 0.86 40.84
N CYS A 541 2.52 0.17 40.17
CA CYS A 541 2.22 -1.23 40.45
C CYS A 541 3.44 -2.11 40.15
N ARG A 542 4.04 -1.97 38.95
CA ARG A 542 5.27 -2.69 38.57
C ARG A 542 6.39 -2.48 39.58
N ASN A 543 6.71 -1.23 39.91
CA ASN A 543 7.77 -0.90 40.87
C ASN A 543 7.50 -1.51 42.26
N SER A 544 6.22 -1.64 42.65
CA SER A 544 5.87 -2.24 43.93
C SER A 544 6.05 -3.76 43.93
N ILE A 545 5.76 -4.43 42.80
CA ILE A 545 6.06 -5.86 42.61
C ILE A 545 7.58 -6.07 42.62
N GLU A 546 8.32 -5.37 41.75
CA GLU A 546 9.76 -5.61 41.53
C GLU A 546 10.65 -5.19 42.72
N HIS A 547 10.26 -4.16 43.48
CA HIS A 547 11.15 -3.54 44.47
C HIS A 547 10.57 -3.46 45.89
N LYS A 548 9.27 -3.64 46.09
CA LYS A 548 8.63 -3.53 47.41
C LYS A 548 8.00 -4.83 47.91
N GLY A 549 8.11 -5.91 47.13
CA GLY A 549 7.52 -7.21 47.49
C GLY A 549 5.99 -7.19 47.58
N TRP A 550 5.33 -6.27 46.86
CA TRP A 550 3.87 -6.23 46.81
C TRP A 550 3.35 -7.51 46.13
N ILE A 551 2.28 -8.06 46.68
CA ILE A 551 1.58 -9.22 46.14
C ILE A 551 0.08 -8.92 46.02
N LEU A 552 -0.57 -9.54 45.04
CA LEU A 552 -2.03 -9.47 44.91
C LEU A 552 -2.70 -10.06 46.16
N GLY A 553 -3.73 -9.35 46.65
CA GLY A 553 -4.60 -9.82 47.72
C GLY A 553 -5.29 -11.16 47.37
N ARG A 554 -5.83 -11.82 48.38
CA ARG A 554 -6.55 -13.09 48.17
C ARG A 554 -7.99 -12.85 47.73
N VAL A 555 -8.56 -13.80 47.00
CA VAL A 555 -9.99 -13.87 46.77
C VAL A 555 -10.71 -14.00 48.11
N THR A 556 -11.77 -13.22 48.29
CA THR A 556 -12.64 -13.32 49.47
C THR A 556 -13.99 -13.88 49.07
N TYR A 557 -14.74 -14.42 50.02
CA TYR A 557 -16.00 -15.09 49.74
C TYR A 557 -17.09 -14.54 50.64
N SER A 558 -18.28 -14.37 50.08
CA SER A 558 -19.47 -13.92 50.81
C SER A 558 -20.64 -14.85 50.56
N ARG A 559 -21.56 -14.88 51.51
CA ARG A 559 -22.82 -15.61 51.37
C ARG A 559 -23.87 -14.65 50.79
N GLU A 560 -24.44 -15.03 49.65
CA GLU A 560 -25.61 -14.37 49.06
C GLU A 560 -26.77 -15.38 49.02
N ALA A 561 -27.75 -15.19 49.91
CA ALA A 561 -28.90 -16.09 50.11
C ALA A 561 -28.49 -17.57 50.34
N ASN A 562 -28.69 -18.41 49.32
CA ASN A 562 -28.37 -19.85 49.30
C ASN A 562 -27.11 -20.18 48.50
N THR A 563 -26.36 -19.17 48.04
CA THR A 563 -25.17 -19.33 47.21
C THR A 563 -23.94 -18.68 47.84
N ILE A 564 -22.77 -19.16 47.46
CA ILE A 564 -21.48 -18.56 47.82
C ILE A 564 -21.01 -17.76 46.60
N LYS A 565 -20.49 -16.56 46.85
CA LYS A 565 -19.97 -15.66 45.81
C LYS A 565 -18.52 -15.34 46.10
N ALA A 566 -17.68 -15.52 45.08
CA ALA A 566 -16.30 -15.05 45.10
C ALA A 566 -16.24 -13.54 44.84
N ILE A 567 -15.37 -12.85 45.56
CA ILE A 567 -15.10 -11.41 45.44
C ILE A 567 -13.65 -11.24 45.01
N GLN A 568 -13.44 -10.55 43.89
CA GLN A 568 -12.12 -10.31 43.32
C GLN A 568 -11.22 -9.53 44.28
N PRO A 569 -9.91 -9.85 44.32
CA PRO A 569 -8.95 -8.92 44.88
C PRO A 569 -8.91 -7.64 44.04
N THR A 570 -8.49 -6.54 44.66
CA THR A 570 -8.45 -5.24 44.01
C THR A 570 -7.02 -4.72 43.83
N ILE A 571 -6.80 -3.95 42.76
CA ILE A 571 -5.57 -3.20 42.49
C ILE A 571 -5.94 -1.73 42.42
N SER A 572 -5.47 -0.93 43.38
CA SER A 572 -5.85 0.48 43.51
C SER A 572 -7.37 0.72 43.50
N GLY A 573 -8.13 -0.16 44.18
CA GLY A 573 -9.58 -0.02 44.33
C GLY A 573 -10.42 -0.50 43.15
N GLN A 574 -9.82 -1.01 42.07
CA GLN A 574 -10.54 -1.67 40.97
C GLN A 574 -10.38 -3.19 41.07
N SER A 575 -11.36 -3.95 40.59
CA SER A 575 -11.23 -5.42 40.50
C SER A 575 -10.03 -5.79 39.62
N VAL A 576 -9.41 -6.94 39.89
CA VAL A 576 -8.23 -7.37 39.13
C VAL A 576 -8.52 -7.49 37.64
N THR A 577 -9.68 -8.03 37.25
CA THR A 577 -10.06 -8.15 35.82
C THR A 577 -10.22 -6.77 35.19
N ASP A 578 -10.92 -5.84 35.85
CA ASP A 578 -11.14 -4.50 35.29
C ASP A 578 -9.82 -3.73 35.15
N PHE A 579 -8.91 -3.87 36.12
CA PHE A 579 -7.60 -3.24 36.07
C PHE A 579 -6.79 -3.73 34.88
N VAL A 580 -6.68 -5.05 34.69
CA VAL A 580 -5.85 -5.59 33.60
C VAL A 580 -6.46 -5.33 32.23
N SER A 581 -7.79 -5.41 32.10
CA SER A 581 -8.49 -5.06 30.86
C SER A 581 -8.28 -3.60 30.49
N PHE A 582 -8.51 -2.68 31.43
CA PHE A 582 -8.28 -1.25 31.22
C PHE A 582 -6.82 -0.95 30.88
N ALA A 583 -5.88 -1.45 31.68
CA ALA A 583 -4.46 -1.17 31.46
C ALA A 583 -3.95 -1.76 30.13
N PHE A 584 -4.38 -2.97 29.76
CA PHE A 584 -4.02 -3.57 28.48
C PHE A 584 -4.54 -2.74 27.31
N ASP A 585 -5.81 -2.36 27.36
CA ASP A 585 -6.48 -1.54 26.36
C ASP A 585 -5.74 -0.22 26.12
N ARG A 586 -5.43 0.52 27.20
CA ARG A 586 -4.65 1.76 27.11
C ARG A 586 -3.24 1.55 26.55
N VAL A 587 -2.57 0.46 26.91
CA VAL A 587 -1.24 0.12 26.37
C VAL A 587 -1.33 -0.21 24.88
N ALA A 588 -2.38 -0.89 24.43
CA ALA A 588 -2.59 -1.20 23.02
C ALA A 588 -2.81 0.07 22.19
N CYS A 589 -3.68 0.99 22.63
CA CYS A 589 -3.86 2.29 21.97
C CYS A 589 -2.53 3.06 21.89
N PHE A 590 -1.82 3.14 23.01
CA PHE A 590 -0.54 3.85 23.09
C PHE A 590 0.52 3.31 22.13
N VAL A 591 0.62 1.98 22.00
CA VAL A 591 1.57 1.37 21.07
C VAL A 591 1.19 1.70 19.64
N GLU A 592 -0.08 1.57 19.26
CA GLU A 592 -0.52 1.79 17.88
C GLU A 592 -0.36 3.25 17.46
N GLU A 593 -0.93 4.18 18.24
CA GLU A 593 -0.98 5.60 17.94
C GLU A 593 0.43 6.19 17.89
N LEU A 594 1.25 5.91 18.90
CA LEU A 594 2.60 6.45 18.91
C LEU A 594 3.49 5.81 17.84
N SER A 595 3.24 4.56 17.45
CA SER A 595 3.94 3.94 16.32
C SER A 595 3.54 4.58 14.99
N ALA A 596 2.24 4.78 14.77
CA ALA A 596 1.72 5.47 13.58
C ALA A 596 2.28 6.90 13.49
N PHE A 597 2.30 7.64 14.61
CA PHE A 597 2.89 8.96 14.70
C PHE A 597 4.38 8.98 14.34
N CYS A 598 5.17 8.05 14.89
CA CYS A 598 6.59 7.92 14.54
C CYS A 598 6.81 7.60 13.05
N VAL A 599 5.94 6.80 12.44
CA VAL A 599 6.02 6.52 10.99
C VAL A 599 5.58 7.74 10.18
N GLN A 600 4.52 8.43 10.58
CA GLN A 600 4.01 9.63 9.90
C GLN A 600 5.08 10.72 9.78
N ARG A 601 5.94 10.89 10.78
CA ARG A 601 7.06 11.86 10.73
C ARG A 601 8.18 11.49 9.76
N GLN A 602 8.21 10.26 9.29
CA GLN A 602 9.24 9.72 8.40
C GLN A 602 8.72 9.47 6.98
N VAL A 603 7.43 9.68 6.73
CA VAL A 603 6.88 9.54 5.37
C VAL A 603 7.50 10.58 4.42
N PRO A 604 7.69 10.24 3.14
CA PRO A 604 8.19 11.17 2.16
C PRO A 604 7.30 12.41 1.99
N GLU A 605 7.89 13.50 1.49
CA GLU A 605 7.14 14.73 1.19
C GLU A 605 5.94 14.46 0.26
N GLY A 606 4.80 15.07 0.58
CA GLY A 606 3.55 14.92 -0.18
C GLY A 606 2.70 13.70 0.22
N VAL A 607 3.19 12.86 1.12
CA VAL A 607 2.48 11.70 1.67
C VAL A 607 2.17 11.93 3.15
N THR A 608 1.11 11.31 3.67
CA THR A 608 0.77 11.29 5.10
C THR A 608 0.03 10.00 5.46
N ILE A 609 -0.34 9.86 6.73
CA ILE A 609 -1.21 8.80 7.23
C ILE A 609 -2.59 9.40 7.48
N ALA A 610 -3.63 8.64 7.15
CA ALA A 610 -5.02 8.93 7.49
C ALA A 610 -5.63 7.76 8.26
N GLU A 611 -6.66 8.06 9.03
CA GLU A 611 -7.46 7.08 9.76
C GLU A 611 -8.60 6.56 8.88
N ILE A 612 -8.78 5.25 8.86
CA ILE A 612 -9.90 4.56 8.24
C ILE A 612 -11.05 4.57 9.26
N PRO A 613 -12.22 5.16 8.92
CA PRO A 613 -13.39 5.13 9.78
C PRO A 613 -13.76 3.70 10.17
N LEU A 614 -14.16 3.46 11.43
CA LEU A 614 -14.47 2.12 11.94
C LEU A 614 -15.43 1.33 11.03
N ALA A 615 -16.46 2.00 10.48
CA ALA A 615 -17.46 1.39 9.60
C ALA A 615 -16.93 1.01 8.20
N GLU A 616 -15.78 1.54 7.79
CA GLU A 616 -15.15 1.30 6.49
C GLU A 616 -14.01 0.27 6.57
N ARG A 617 -13.68 -0.20 7.78
CA ARG A 617 -12.59 -1.18 7.98
C ARG A 617 -12.97 -2.56 7.46
N PRO A 618 -12.09 -3.24 6.70
CA PRO A 618 -12.36 -4.60 6.21
C PRO A 618 -12.50 -5.61 7.36
N GLU A 619 -13.53 -6.46 7.33
CA GLU A 619 -13.76 -7.47 8.38
C GLU A 619 -12.59 -8.47 8.50
N GLU A 620 -11.93 -8.81 7.38
CA GLU A 620 -10.83 -9.76 7.38
C GLU A 620 -9.49 -9.20 7.91
N ALA A 621 -9.37 -7.87 7.97
CA ALA A 621 -8.20 -7.14 8.41
C ALA A 621 -8.59 -5.70 8.81
N PRO A 622 -9.15 -5.50 10.02
CA PRO A 622 -9.65 -4.20 10.46
C PRO A 622 -8.51 -3.26 10.87
N GLU A 623 -7.69 -2.85 9.91
CA GLU A 623 -6.61 -1.88 10.07
C GLU A 623 -7.19 -0.48 10.31
N ARG A 624 -6.55 0.31 11.19
CA ARG A 624 -7.00 1.67 11.51
C ARG A 624 -6.38 2.73 10.60
N PHE A 625 -5.18 2.50 10.09
CA PHE A 625 -4.40 3.51 9.39
C PHE A 625 -4.08 3.10 7.96
N GLN A 626 -4.08 4.10 7.07
CA GLN A 626 -3.60 3.95 5.69
C GLN A 626 -2.80 5.16 5.26
N VAL A 627 -2.02 4.97 4.19
CA VAL A 627 -1.22 6.02 3.58
C VAL A 627 -2.03 6.76 2.53
N THR A 628 -1.96 8.08 2.55
CA THR A 628 -2.70 8.97 1.64
C THR A 628 -1.83 10.15 1.21
N LEU A 629 -2.31 10.97 0.27
CA LEU A 629 -1.66 12.22 -0.08
C LEU A 629 -1.84 13.28 1.02
N ALA A 630 -0.76 14.00 1.36
CA ALA A 630 -0.81 15.10 2.32
C ALA A 630 -1.70 16.27 1.85
N ARG A 631 -1.86 16.42 0.53
CA ARG A 631 -2.77 17.39 -0.09
C ARG A 631 -3.73 16.63 -0.98
N GLY A 632 -5.02 16.95 -0.88
CA GLY A 632 -6.10 16.37 -1.68
C GLY A 632 -6.26 14.85 -1.56
N GLY A 633 -5.64 14.23 -0.56
CA GLY A 633 -5.98 12.90 -0.08
C GLY A 633 -7.01 12.95 1.04
N LEU A 634 -7.08 11.90 1.84
CA LEU A 634 -7.90 11.84 3.04
C LEU A 634 -7.37 12.81 4.12
N PRO A 635 -8.21 13.22 5.09
CA PRO A 635 -7.77 14.06 6.19
C PRO A 635 -6.54 13.47 6.90
N PRO A 636 -5.43 14.21 7.01
CA PRO A 636 -4.26 13.73 7.73
C PRO A 636 -4.64 13.41 9.17
N TRP A 637 -4.30 12.21 9.62
CA TRP A 637 -4.48 11.83 11.01
C TRP A 637 -3.55 12.67 11.90
N GLN A 638 -4.06 13.06 13.07
CA GLN A 638 -3.27 13.70 14.12
C GLN A 638 -3.37 12.82 15.36
N ILE A 639 -2.25 12.67 16.07
CA ILE A 639 -2.25 11.94 17.33
C ILE A 639 -3.16 12.65 18.33
N ASP A 640 -4.08 11.90 18.92
CA ASP A 640 -5.02 12.41 19.90
C ASP A 640 -5.36 11.30 20.90
N TYR A 641 -5.68 11.68 22.13
CA TYR A 641 -6.00 10.72 23.18
C TYR A 641 -7.51 10.44 23.19
N HIS A 642 -7.88 9.18 23.01
CA HIS A 642 -9.28 8.76 23.05
C HIS A 642 -9.58 7.94 24.30
N GLU A 643 -10.74 8.14 24.94
CA GLU A 643 -11.20 7.31 26.06
C GLU A 643 -11.87 6.01 25.61
N THR A 644 -12.27 5.91 24.34
CA THR A 644 -12.90 4.73 23.73
C THR A 644 -11.94 3.54 23.70
N LEU A 645 -12.48 2.32 23.73
CA LEU A 645 -11.67 1.10 23.74
C LEU A 645 -10.82 0.98 22.47
N PHE A 646 -9.71 0.27 22.56
CA PHE A 646 -8.82 -0.03 21.45
C PHE A 646 -9.60 -0.56 20.26
N GLU A 647 -10.58 -1.45 20.44
CA GLU A 647 -11.35 -2.01 19.32
C GLU A 647 -12.41 -1.04 18.75
N GLU A 648 -12.69 0.06 19.45
CA GLU A 648 -13.71 1.07 19.11
C GLU A 648 -13.11 2.39 18.59
N THR A 649 -11.83 2.65 18.85
CA THR A 649 -11.02 3.64 18.12
C THR A 649 -10.82 3.13 16.70
#